data_AF-A0A4D9DK74-F1
#
_entry.id   AF-A0A4D9DK74-F1
#
_cell.length_a   1.000
_cell.length_b   1.000
_cell.length_c   1.000
_cell.angle_alpha   90.00
_cell.angle_beta   90.00
_cell.angle_gamma   90.00
#
_symmetry.space_group_name_H-M   'P 1'
#
loop_
_entity.id
_entity.type
_entity.pdbx_description
1 polymer ?
#
loop_
_entity_poly.entity_id
_entity_poly.type
_entity_poly.pdbx_seq_one_letter_code
_entity_poly.pdbx_strand_id
1 'polypeptide(L)'
;MRPRRFFILVQDFSGGGGGQVPRGSLLSQAGEPPSPDCPFWAKLLDMEAMVQVPARAVRELSKEQARMLQAVTNGDERLELFRQEGLLGRRGALRPGDRVRVQITSASGEKVRGVLRYRGPMGDSKEQAGVIFGVELVGSATGKGFTDGSFRGQKFFSCRENCGVFVPVSRIEPDEGSECSPLMAPRGSRRECTRLQLAAGDPLKSSPPLELGDRVFFKMGDSAPTGTVVFCDYLPKKEMTGVFVGICLDQPVGSWDGKFKDQLLCHFPSPEYGILLPIAKVHKEKADEGPKALSDDPSQGLLDDPPSPSSIRYPPRPEWGSPHGSPSSLLTGGTEERGEGEEEEGGEEELASPLLEINSMVEVHDPPIYGVIRWIGEPPDVGETIAGLELEEPLPSGCTDGIYRGMRYFQCPPGKALFVKLRHCRPDARFGAPQPPENPVLRCNSLDFRVYASERVPEDTPPGLGEEGGQRLTGWKKGIQGHCNSCYLDATLFCMFAFSSVLDSLLLRPADKNDGVSYEETRDLLRTEIVNPLRKHGYVCATKVMSLRRVLEAAGHSPGFTSEEKDPEEFLTLLFRVLKVEPLFKIRSADKDPQGCIFYQIFMEGSAGGAGRGVPTVQQLLEGSLAAGDLKFTEAPSCLILQMPRNGKDYKAFATILPSLELDLTDLLEDTPRECCICQALALSECPQCYGDPSIGAGSTRQYCAICCQQVHRHRARRSHRPRPLRLPPELEHLPPPPGPPPRQTMQLYAALCIQTSHYVAFARHGPRRGQWLFFDSMADRQGGQNGFNIPRVTPCPEVADYLEMSPEELQVLDPKSLPPCARRLLCDAYMCLYHSPTLGLYK
;
A
#
# COMPACT_ATOMS: atom_id res chain seq x y z
N MET A 1 -1.03 -46.70 11.56
CA MET A 1 -0.20 -45.88 10.65
C MET A 1 1.00 -45.33 11.44
N ARG A 2 2.18 -45.20 10.83
CA ARG A 2 3.32 -44.48 11.44
C ARG A 2 2.98 -42.97 11.50
N PRO A 3 3.40 -42.22 12.53
CA PRO A 3 3.11 -40.79 12.61
C PRO A 3 3.82 -40.02 11.49
N ARG A 4 3.09 -39.15 10.78
CA ARG A 4 3.68 -38.21 9.81
C ARG A 4 4.65 -37.27 10.55
N ARG A 5 5.92 -37.25 10.11
CA ARG A 5 6.91 -36.27 10.57
C ARG A 5 6.82 -35.00 9.74
N PHE A 6 7.07 -33.88 10.40
CA PHE A 6 7.06 -32.54 9.80
C PHE A 6 8.46 -31.95 9.90
N PHE A 7 8.85 -31.15 8.92
CA PHE A 7 10.13 -30.47 8.90
C PHE A 7 9.98 -29.02 8.44
N ILE A 8 10.90 -28.16 8.88
CA ILE A 8 11.10 -26.83 8.32
C ILE A 8 12.44 -26.78 7.58
N LEU A 9 12.46 -26.13 6.42
CA LEU A 9 13.67 -25.89 5.66
C LEU A 9 14.45 -24.71 6.28
N VAL A 10 15.73 -24.88 6.57
CA VAL A 10 16.57 -23.84 7.19
C VAL A 10 17.55 -23.15 6.22
N GLN A 11 17.72 -23.72 5.03
CA GLN A 11 18.58 -23.21 3.95
C GLN A 11 17.91 -23.50 2.60
N ASP A 12 18.01 -22.57 1.66
CA ASP A 12 17.53 -22.74 0.29
C ASP A 12 18.24 -23.90 -0.40
N PHE A 13 17.53 -24.63 -1.27
CA PHE A 13 18.15 -25.63 -2.15
C PHE A 13 17.39 -25.75 -3.47
N SER A 14 18.09 -26.18 -4.52
CA SER A 14 17.48 -26.56 -5.79
C SER A 14 16.92 -27.97 -5.73
N GLY A 15 15.61 -28.12 -5.92
CA GLY A 15 14.99 -29.43 -6.10
C GLY A 15 15.30 -30.00 -7.48
N GLY A 16 15.34 -31.33 -7.62
CA GLY A 16 15.70 -32.02 -8.87
C GLY A 16 14.79 -31.77 -10.09
N GLY A 17 13.75 -30.93 -9.96
CA GLY A 17 12.88 -30.45 -11.04
C GLY A 17 13.15 -29.01 -11.49
N GLY A 18 14.28 -28.40 -11.10
CA GLY A 18 14.70 -27.07 -11.58
C GLY A 18 14.17 -25.85 -10.80
N GLY A 19 13.30 -26.05 -9.81
CA GLY A 19 12.83 -24.99 -8.91
C GLY A 19 13.70 -24.84 -7.65
N GLN A 20 14.00 -23.60 -7.26
CA GLN A 20 14.58 -23.28 -5.95
C GLN A 20 13.50 -23.33 -4.88
N VAL A 21 13.72 -24.11 -3.82
CA VAL A 21 12.84 -24.17 -2.64
C VAL A 21 13.40 -23.22 -1.57
N PRO A 22 12.66 -22.16 -1.19
CA PRO A 22 13.15 -21.16 -0.24
C PRO A 22 13.06 -21.65 1.22
N ARG A 23 14.03 -21.23 2.05
CA ARG A 23 14.03 -21.45 3.49
C ARG A 23 12.72 -21.01 4.14
N GLY A 24 12.34 -21.67 5.24
CA GLY A 24 11.05 -21.48 5.90
C GLY A 24 9.90 -22.27 5.28
N SER A 25 10.08 -22.91 4.12
CA SER A 25 9.09 -23.86 3.57
C SER A 25 8.82 -25.01 4.56
N LEU A 26 7.55 -25.40 4.70
CA LEU A 26 7.15 -26.54 5.52
C LEU A 26 7.06 -27.82 4.68
N LEU A 27 7.53 -28.92 5.27
CA LEU A 27 7.67 -30.21 4.62
C LEU A 27 7.00 -31.29 5.48
N SER A 28 6.42 -32.31 4.82
CA SER A 28 5.93 -33.52 5.48
C SER A 28 6.55 -34.76 4.85
N GLN A 29 6.93 -35.74 5.67
CA GLN A 29 7.63 -36.93 5.20
C GLN A 29 6.76 -37.79 4.29
N ALA A 30 7.33 -38.29 3.18
CA ALA A 30 6.73 -39.30 2.33
C ALA A 30 7.65 -40.52 2.24
N GLY A 31 7.21 -41.65 2.81
CA GLY A 31 7.93 -42.93 2.74
C GLY A 31 8.67 -43.34 4.01
N GLU A 32 9.73 -44.15 3.82
CA GLU A 32 10.54 -44.75 4.88
C GLU A 32 11.38 -43.71 5.68
N PRO A 33 11.79 -44.01 6.93
CA PRO A 33 12.61 -43.10 7.73
C PRO A 33 13.92 -42.74 7.02
N PRO A 34 14.33 -41.46 7.02
CA PRO A 34 15.62 -41.09 6.46
C PRO A 34 16.74 -41.74 7.27
N SER A 35 17.67 -42.41 6.59
CA SER A 35 18.99 -42.64 7.16
C SER A 35 19.64 -41.28 7.44
N PRO A 36 20.42 -41.13 8.53
CA PRO A 36 21.26 -39.96 8.69
C PRO A 36 22.14 -39.80 7.43
N ASP A 37 22.25 -38.56 6.96
CA ASP A 37 23.04 -38.12 5.80
C ASP A 37 22.52 -38.47 4.39
N CYS A 38 21.41 -39.18 4.21
CA CYS A 38 20.82 -39.39 2.87
C CYS A 38 19.69 -38.39 2.53
N PRO A 39 19.56 -37.97 1.25
CA PRO A 39 18.44 -37.14 0.81
C PRO A 39 17.15 -37.98 0.72
N PHE A 40 16.01 -37.42 1.16
CA PHE A 40 14.73 -38.14 1.25
C PHE A 40 13.59 -37.37 0.59
N TRP A 41 12.51 -38.06 0.23
CA TRP A 41 11.33 -37.45 -0.39
C TRP A 41 10.38 -36.85 0.66
N ALA A 42 9.95 -35.61 0.42
CA ALA A 42 9.00 -34.90 1.26
C ALA A 42 8.00 -34.12 0.41
N LYS A 43 6.75 -34.01 0.89
CA LYS A 43 5.74 -33.13 0.31
C LYS A 43 5.85 -31.74 0.93
N LEU A 44 6.06 -30.73 0.10
CA LEU A 44 5.92 -29.32 0.45
C LEU A 44 4.46 -29.04 0.83
N LEU A 45 4.23 -28.50 2.02
CA LEU A 45 2.88 -28.17 2.48
C LEU A 45 2.34 -26.88 1.85
N ASP A 46 3.21 -25.98 1.42
CA ASP A 46 2.84 -24.68 0.84
C ASP A 46 2.50 -24.77 -0.66
N MET A 47 3.08 -25.74 -1.38
CA MET A 47 2.94 -25.90 -2.85
C MET A 47 2.37 -27.26 -3.26
N GLU A 48 2.09 -28.15 -2.30
CA GLU A 48 1.70 -29.56 -2.50
C GLU A 48 2.64 -30.45 -3.35
N ALA A 49 3.79 -29.92 -3.80
CA ALA A 49 4.77 -30.62 -4.62
C ALA A 49 5.62 -31.63 -3.82
N MET A 50 6.05 -32.69 -4.49
CA MET A 50 7.01 -33.68 -3.97
C MET A 50 8.44 -33.28 -4.34
N VAL A 51 9.32 -33.16 -3.34
CA VAL A 51 10.72 -32.78 -3.53
C VAL A 51 11.67 -33.72 -2.79
N GLN A 52 12.84 -33.96 -3.37
CA GLN A 52 13.93 -34.70 -2.73
C GLN A 52 14.80 -33.69 -1.94
N VAL A 53 14.85 -33.83 -0.63
CA VAL A 53 15.43 -32.84 0.29
C VAL A 53 16.70 -33.38 0.95
N PRO A 54 17.82 -32.63 0.99
CA PRO A 54 19.01 -33.01 1.74
C PRO A 54 18.74 -32.99 3.26
N ALA A 55 19.06 -34.06 3.99
CA ALA A 55 18.86 -34.14 5.44
C ALA A 55 19.50 -32.99 6.24
N ARG A 56 20.61 -32.42 5.74
CA ARG A 56 21.29 -31.25 6.32
C ARG A 56 20.53 -29.93 6.20
N ALA A 57 19.62 -29.80 5.24
CA ALA A 57 18.90 -28.55 4.95
C ALA A 57 17.61 -28.38 5.79
N VAL A 58 17.21 -29.40 6.56
CA VAL A 58 15.93 -29.45 7.29
C VAL A 58 16.11 -29.67 8.79
N ARG A 59 15.16 -29.17 9.59
CA ARG A 59 14.99 -29.48 11.02
C ARG A 59 13.61 -30.11 11.26
N GLU A 60 13.54 -31.13 12.11
CA GLU A 60 12.28 -31.79 12.48
C GLU A 60 11.44 -30.89 13.40
N LEU A 61 10.13 -30.88 13.20
CA LEU A 61 9.16 -30.13 13.98
C LEU A 61 8.27 -31.09 14.77
N SER A 62 7.92 -30.70 16.00
CA SER A 62 6.79 -31.31 16.69
C SER A 62 5.47 -31.05 15.94
N LYS A 63 4.49 -31.93 16.14
CA LYS A 63 3.14 -31.79 15.53
C LYS A 63 2.45 -30.48 15.92
N GLU A 64 2.77 -29.91 17.08
CA GLU A 64 2.24 -28.61 17.51
C GLU A 64 2.96 -27.45 16.82
N GLN A 65 4.29 -27.43 16.80
CA GLN A 65 5.07 -26.43 16.06
C GLN A 65 4.66 -26.38 14.58
N ALA A 66 4.55 -27.53 13.92
CA ALA A 66 4.13 -27.61 12.52
C ALA A 66 2.77 -26.92 12.28
N ARG A 67 1.75 -27.25 13.07
CA ARG A 67 0.41 -26.66 12.97
C ARG A 67 0.37 -25.16 13.28
N MET A 68 1.18 -24.71 14.23
CA MET A 68 1.29 -23.29 14.62
C MET A 68 1.96 -22.46 13.52
N LEU A 69 3.00 -23.02 12.90
CA LEU A 69 3.78 -22.38 11.83
C LEU A 69 3.08 -22.43 10.46
N GLN A 70 2.22 -23.42 10.22
CA GLN A 70 1.48 -23.58 8.95
C GLN A 70 0.50 -22.42 8.66
N ALA A 71 -0.01 -21.75 9.68
CA ALA A 71 -0.85 -20.56 9.50
C ALA A 71 -0.05 -19.29 9.15
N VAL A 72 1.28 -19.32 9.29
CA VAL A 72 2.18 -18.21 8.92
C VAL A 72 2.53 -18.36 7.44
N THR A 73 2.15 -17.39 6.61
CA THR A 73 2.31 -17.45 5.15
C THR A 73 3.69 -17.00 4.65
N ASN A 74 4.44 -16.24 5.45
CA ASN A 74 5.79 -15.79 5.11
C ASN A 74 6.84 -16.78 5.67
N GLY A 75 7.71 -17.31 4.79
CA GLY A 75 8.73 -18.30 5.15
C GLY A 75 9.78 -17.78 6.14
N ASP A 76 10.23 -16.53 6.00
CA ASP A 76 11.20 -15.93 6.93
C ASP A 76 10.58 -15.67 8.31
N GLU A 77 9.33 -15.15 8.38
CA GLU A 77 8.59 -15.05 9.66
C GLU A 77 8.47 -16.41 10.34
N ARG A 78 8.20 -17.46 9.56
CA ARG A 78 8.00 -18.83 10.03
C ARG A 78 9.31 -19.44 10.57
N LEU A 79 10.43 -19.20 9.89
CA LEU A 79 11.75 -19.66 10.30
C LEU A 79 12.24 -18.92 11.55
N GLU A 80 11.97 -17.62 11.67
CA GLU A 80 12.36 -16.83 12.84
C GLU A 80 11.53 -17.20 14.08
N LEU A 81 10.23 -17.42 13.94
CA LEU A 81 9.40 -17.98 15.00
C LEU A 81 9.87 -19.37 15.48
N PHE A 82 10.33 -20.21 14.55
CA PHE A 82 10.87 -21.53 14.90
C PHE A 82 12.16 -21.42 15.72
N ARG A 83 13.07 -20.49 15.39
CA ARG A 83 14.27 -20.22 16.19
C ARG A 83 13.96 -19.72 17.60
N GLN A 84 12.82 -19.05 17.78
CA GLN A 84 12.38 -18.47 19.05
C GLN A 84 11.39 -19.40 19.80
N GLU A 85 11.79 -20.64 20.08
CA GLU A 85 10.91 -21.68 20.66
C GLU A 85 10.16 -21.21 21.93
N GLY A 86 10.81 -20.46 22.82
CA GLY A 86 10.16 -19.92 24.02
C GLY A 86 9.03 -18.92 23.76
N LEU A 87 9.14 -18.13 22.68
CA LEU A 87 8.10 -17.20 22.25
C LEU A 87 6.96 -17.93 21.54
N LEU A 88 7.29 -18.92 20.69
CA LEU A 88 6.31 -19.80 20.05
C LEU A 88 5.51 -20.61 21.08
N GLY A 89 6.15 -21.08 22.15
CA GLY A 89 5.52 -21.74 23.29
C GLY A 89 4.59 -20.81 24.07
N ARG A 90 5.06 -19.62 24.49
CA ARG A 90 4.24 -18.62 25.22
C ARG A 90 3.00 -18.20 24.42
N ARG A 91 3.14 -17.93 23.12
CA ARG A 91 2.00 -17.55 22.25
C ARG A 91 1.10 -18.74 21.94
N GLY A 92 1.67 -19.93 21.76
CA GLY A 92 0.92 -21.18 21.61
C GLY A 92 0.09 -21.54 22.85
N ALA A 93 0.51 -21.08 24.04
CA ALA A 93 -0.17 -21.31 25.31
C ALA A 93 -1.42 -20.41 25.52
N LEU A 94 -1.65 -19.39 24.70
CA LEU A 94 -2.86 -18.54 24.81
C LEU A 94 -4.16 -19.36 24.69
N ARG A 95 -5.19 -18.98 25.44
CA ARG A 95 -6.51 -19.62 25.52
C ARG A 95 -7.65 -18.62 25.30
N PRO A 96 -8.82 -19.05 24.79
CA PRO A 96 -10.02 -18.20 24.75
C PRO A 96 -10.35 -17.63 26.13
N GLY A 97 -10.51 -16.32 26.21
CA GLY A 97 -10.63 -15.53 27.45
C GLY A 97 -9.41 -14.64 27.73
N ASP A 98 -8.23 -15.00 27.23
CA ASP A 98 -6.99 -14.26 27.50
C ASP A 98 -7.02 -12.85 26.87
N ARG A 99 -6.47 -11.88 27.60
CA ARG A 99 -6.17 -10.54 27.06
C ARG A 99 -4.92 -10.62 26.21
N VAL A 100 -5.03 -10.15 24.97
CA VAL A 100 -3.99 -10.26 23.96
C VAL A 100 -3.79 -8.94 23.25
N ARG A 101 -2.59 -8.74 22.70
CA ARG A 101 -2.35 -7.71 21.69
C ARG A 101 -2.21 -8.37 20.33
N VAL A 102 -2.90 -7.84 19.35
CA VAL A 102 -2.92 -8.34 17.97
C VAL A 102 -2.48 -7.28 16.98
N GLN A 103 -1.65 -7.70 16.03
CA GLN A 103 -1.31 -6.89 14.87
C GLN A 103 -2.34 -7.18 13.75
N ILE A 104 -3.22 -6.21 13.49
CA ILE A 104 -4.30 -6.36 12.50
C ILE A 104 -3.72 -6.45 11.08
N THR A 105 -2.73 -5.62 10.75
CA THR A 105 -2.09 -5.57 9.42
C THR A 105 -0.57 -5.63 9.52
N SER A 106 0.09 -6.30 8.58
CA SER A 106 1.57 -6.41 8.56
C SER A 106 2.27 -5.06 8.47
N ALA A 107 1.65 -4.08 7.80
CA ALA A 107 2.24 -2.78 7.48
C ALA A 107 2.26 -1.78 8.65
N SER A 108 1.39 -1.92 9.65
CA SER A 108 1.24 -0.91 10.70
C SER A 108 2.27 -1.01 11.83
N GLY A 109 2.81 -2.21 12.10
CA GLY A 109 3.71 -2.50 13.25
C GLY A 109 3.04 -2.38 14.63
N GLU A 110 1.99 -1.56 14.75
CA GLU A 110 1.18 -1.35 15.94
C GLU A 110 0.37 -2.61 16.30
N LYS A 111 0.38 -2.95 17.60
CA LYS A 111 -0.42 -4.04 18.15
C LYS A 111 -1.51 -3.46 19.04
N VAL A 112 -2.75 -3.73 18.69
CA VAL A 112 -3.92 -3.23 19.41
C VAL A 112 -4.44 -4.27 20.42
N ARG A 113 -5.17 -3.81 21.44
CA ARG A 113 -5.75 -4.69 22.46
C ARG A 113 -6.97 -5.45 21.96
N GLY A 114 -7.06 -6.72 22.35
CA GLY A 114 -8.20 -7.59 22.13
C GLY A 114 -8.33 -8.68 23.19
N VAL A 115 -9.40 -9.46 23.09
CA VAL A 115 -9.66 -10.65 23.90
C VAL A 115 -9.69 -11.84 22.96
N LEU A 116 -8.90 -12.88 23.25
CA LEU A 116 -8.89 -14.10 22.47
C LEU A 116 -10.24 -14.80 22.61
N ARG A 117 -10.92 -15.09 21.49
CA ARG A 117 -12.24 -15.75 21.47
C ARG A 117 -12.21 -17.13 20.84
N TYR A 118 -11.31 -17.37 19.89
CA TYR A 118 -11.15 -18.66 19.21
C TYR A 118 -9.67 -19.03 19.05
N ARG A 119 -9.33 -20.31 19.24
CA ARG A 119 -8.01 -20.87 18.92
C ARG A 119 -8.21 -22.27 18.32
N GLY A 120 -7.92 -22.43 17.04
CA GLY A 120 -8.12 -23.71 16.36
C GLY A 120 -7.81 -23.64 14.87
N PRO A 121 -7.96 -24.78 14.15
CA PRO A 121 -7.86 -24.80 12.70
C PRO A 121 -8.98 -23.98 12.02
N MET A 122 -8.75 -23.59 10.77
CA MET A 122 -9.78 -23.10 9.85
C MET A 122 -10.03 -24.16 8.77
N GLY A 123 -11.27 -24.67 8.68
CA GLY A 123 -11.67 -25.71 7.73
C GLY A 123 -11.78 -27.11 8.34
N ASP A 124 -12.44 -28.01 7.60
CA ASP A 124 -12.92 -29.30 8.12
C ASP A 124 -11.84 -30.36 8.32
N SER A 125 -10.71 -30.27 7.61
CA SER A 125 -9.58 -31.22 7.72
C SER A 125 -8.68 -30.92 8.93
N LYS A 126 -9.13 -31.35 10.12
CA LYS A 126 -8.42 -31.25 11.42
C LYS A 126 -6.96 -31.77 11.44
N GLU A 127 -6.54 -32.49 10.40
CA GLU A 127 -5.19 -33.05 10.27
C GLU A 127 -4.22 -32.22 9.41
N GLN A 128 -4.72 -31.26 8.61
CA GLN A 128 -3.92 -30.46 7.67
C GLN A 128 -4.12 -28.95 7.79
N ALA A 129 -5.04 -28.45 8.60
CA ALA A 129 -5.23 -27.01 8.83
C ALA A 129 -4.31 -26.46 9.94
N GLY A 130 -3.66 -25.33 9.68
CA GLY A 130 -2.85 -24.58 10.65
C GLY A 130 -3.71 -23.87 11.72
N VAL A 131 -3.14 -23.62 12.90
CA VAL A 131 -3.85 -22.97 14.02
C VAL A 131 -3.91 -21.47 13.83
N ILE A 132 -5.12 -20.91 13.86
CA ILE A 132 -5.38 -19.47 13.88
C ILE A 132 -5.99 -19.03 15.20
N PHE A 133 -5.88 -17.73 15.48
CA PHE A 133 -6.40 -17.08 16.68
C PHE A 133 -7.45 -16.04 16.28
N GLY A 134 -8.72 -16.27 16.66
CA GLY A 134 -9.82 -15.33 16.48
C GLY A 134 -9.96 -14.43 17.69
N VAL A 135 -9.82 -13.11 17.51
CA VAL A 135 -9.71 -12.12 18.59
C VAL A 135 -10.78 -11.04 18.42
N GLU A 136 -11.45 -10.68 19.50
CA GLU A 136 -12.35 -9.54 19.59
C GLU A 136 -11.58 -8.30 20.06
N LEU A 137 -11.58 -7.24 19.25
CA LEU A 137 -10.90 -5.97 19.50
C LEU A 137 -11.66 -5.12 20.52
N VAL A 138 -10.92 -4.50 21.44
CA VAL A 138 -11.51 -3.73 22.56
C VAL A 138 -10.89 -2.33 22.70
N GLY A 139 -11.64 -1.40 23.29
CA GLY A 139 -11.17 -0.03 23.52
C GLY A 139 -11.05 0.77 22.21
N SER A 140 -9.93 1.47 22.03
CA SER A 140 -9.64 2.30 20.83
C SER A 140 -9.46 1.50 19.52
N ALA A 141 -9.61 0.17 19.57
CA ALA A 141 -9.60 -0.72 18.42
C ALA A 141 -10.96 -1.33 18.05
N THR A 142 -12.00 -1.07 18.85
CA THR A 142 -13.37 -1.45 18.50
C THR A 142 -13.77 -0.78 17.17
N GLY A 143 -14.32 -1.55 16.23
CA GLY A 143 -14.65 -1.09 14.87
C GLY A 143 -13.49 -1.14 13.85
N LYS A 144 -12.28 -1.57 14.22
CA LYS A 144 -11.11 -1.71 13.32
C LYS A 144 -10.86 -3.14 12.81
N GLY A 145 -11.76 -4.08 13.10
CA GLY A 145 -11.70 -5.48 12.67
C GLY A 145 -12.42 -5.71 11.34
N PHE A 146 -12.42 -6.96 10.88
CA PHE A 146 -12.91 -7.34 9.54
C PHE A 146 -14.05 -8.38 9.56
N THR A 147 -14.54 -8.75 10.75
CA THR A 147 -15.56 -9.78 10.93
C THR A 147 -16.34 -9.57 12.24
N ASP A 148 -17.50 -10.19 12.36
CA ASP A 148 -18.30 -10.36 13.58
C ASP A 148 -17.93 -11.65 14.36
N GLY A 149 -16.87 -12.35 13.93
CA GLY A 149 -16.45 -13.67 14.41
C GLY A 149 -16.78 -14.83 13.45
N SER A 150 -17.31 -14.53 12.27
CA SER A 150 -17.50 -15.47 11.15
C SER A 150 -16.34 -15.48 10.13
N PHE A 151 -16.13 -16.61 9.47
CA PHE A 151 -15.20 -16.76 8.36
C PHE A 151 -15.69 -17.86 7.41
N ARG A 152 -15.75 -17.57 6.10
CA ARG A 152 -16.29 -18.49 5.06
C ARG A 152 -17.67 -19.08 5.42
N GLY A 153 -18.57 -18.25 5.96
CA GLY A 153 -19.92 -18.65 6.37
C GLY A 153 -20.02 -19.43 7.69
N GLN A 154 -18.90 -19.91 8.25
CA GLN A 154 -18.87 -20.57 9.56
C GLN A 154 -18.62 -19.53 10.68
N LYS A 155 -19.40 -19.59 11.76
CA LYS A 155 -19.22 -18.71 12.93
C LYS A 155 -18.37 -19.39 14.00
N PHE A 156 -17.21 -18.80 14.31
CA PHE A 156 -16.23 -19.35 15.26
C PHE A 156 -16.31 -18.67 16.63
N PHE A 157 -16.71 -17.40 16.65
CA PHE A 157 -17.08 -16.65 17.85
C PHE A 157 -18.13 -15.58 17.49
N SER A 158 -18.63 -14.85 18.49
CA SER A 158 -19.54 -13.72 18.26
C SER A 158 -18.97 -12.45 18.90
N CYS A 159 -18.90 -11.38 18.14
CA CYS A 159 -18.65 -10.02 18.59
C CYS A 159 -19.50 -9.03 17.78
N ARG A 160 -19.35 -7.73 18.03
CA ARG A 160 -19.96 -6.69 17.18
C ARG A 160 -19.33 -6.70 15.78
N GLU A 161 -20.05 -6.19 14.79
CA GLU A 161 -19.54 -6.00 13.43
C GLU A 161 -18.24 -5.18 13.45
N ASN A 162 -17.31 -5.53 12.55
CA ASN A 162 -15.99 -4.92 12.45
C ASN A 162 -15.20 -4.90 13.78
N CYS A 163 -15.44 -5.85 14.68
CA CYS A 163 -14.70 -5.97 15.94
C CYS A 163 -13.90 -7.28 16.06
N GLY A 164 -14.09 -8.25 15.16
CA GLY A 164 -13.33 -9.49 15.12
C GLY A 164 -12.16 -9.45 14.13
N VAL A 165 -11.10 -10.19 14.43
CA VAL A 165 -9.97 -10.44 13.53
C VAL A 165 -9.46 -11.88 13.71
N PHE A 166 -8.99 -12.52 12.63
CA PHE A 166 -8.29 -13.80 12.70
C PHE A 166 -6.81 -13.60 12.35
N VAL A 167 -5.91 -14.04 13.22
CA VAL A 167 -4.45 -13.84 13.07
C VAL A 167 -3.65 -15.13 13.32
N PRO A 168 -2.51 -15.32 12.65
CA PRO A 168 -1.58 -16.42 12.94
C PRO A 168 -0.71 -16.10 14.17
N VAL A 169 0.05 -17.09 14.66
CA VAL A 169 0.90 -16.94 15.85
C VAL A 169 1.98 -15.84 15.73
N SER A 170 2.39 -15.44 14.51
CA SER A 170 3.33 -14.31 14.34
C SER A 170 2.76 -12.97 14.82
N ARG A 171 1.43 -12.82 14.84
CA ARG A 171 0.73 -11.53 15.04
C ARG A 171 -0.08 -11.41 16.33
N ILE A 172 0.04 -12.37 17.26
CA ILE A 172 -0.64 -12.34 18.57
C ILE A 172 0.34 -12.51 19.72
N GLU A 173 0.13 -11.79 20.82
CA GLU A 173 0.91 -11.92 22.06
C GLU A 173 0.04 -11.67 23.32
N PRO A 174 0.44 -12.16 24.50
CA PRO A 174 -0.24 -11.82 25.75
C PRO A 174 -0.17 -10.31 26.03
N ASP A 175 -1.24 -9.72 26.55
CA ASP A 175 -1.21 -8.36 27.12
C ASP A 175 -0.77 -8.47 28.60
N GLU A 176 0.52 -8.32 28.86
CA GLU A 176 1.15 -8.53 30.19
C GLU A 176 0.88 -7.37 31.16
N GLY A 177 -0.41 -7.09 31.39
CA GLY A 177 -0.93 -6.12 32.36
C GLY A 177 -1.83 -6.77 33.41
N SER A 178 -1.74 -8.08 33.63
CA SER A 178 -2.59 -8.83 34.57
C SER A 178 -1.88 -10.05 35.13
N GLU A 179 -1.25 -9.92 36.31
CA GLU A 179 -0.94 -11.10 37.12
C GLU A 179 -2.24 -11.67 37.70
N CYS A 180 -2.43 -12.98 37.60
CA CYS A 180 -3.51 -13.70 38.29
C CYS A 180 -2.91 -14.45 39.49
N SER A 181 -3.58 -14.37 40.63
CA SER A 181 -3.37 -15.29 41.77
C SER A 181 -4.72 -15.85 42.24
N PRO A 182 -4.79 -17.07 42.78
CA PRO A 182 -6.03 -17.83 42.86
C PRO A 182 -6.74 -17.75 44.23
N LEU A 183 -8.07 -17.66 44.15
CA LEU A 183 -9.09 -18.18 45.10
C LEU A 183 -9.13 -17.70 46.58
N MET A 184 -10.31 -17.15 46.89
CA MET A 184 -11.01 -17.04 48.20
C MET A 184 -10.64 -15.87 49.15
N ALA A 185 -11.68 -15.42 49.86
CA ALA A 185 -11.82 -14.12 50.55
C ALA A 185 -11.75 -14.28 52.11
N PRO A 186 -12.05 -13.29 53.01
CA PRO A 186 -12.64 -11.96 52.79
C PRO A 186 -12.19 -10.77 53.71
N ARG A 187 -12.86 -9.62 53.52
CA ARG A 187 -13.05 -8.45 54.43
C ARG A 187 -11.95 -7.35 54.54
N GLY A 188 -12.23 -6.22 53.88
CA GLY A 188 -12.41 -4.90 54.52
C GLY A 188 -11.21 -4.08 55.00
N SER A 189 -11.02 -2.89 54.42
CA SER A 189 -11.09 -1.60 55.16
C SER A 189 -10.89 -0.39 54.23
N ARG A 190 -11.64 0.67 54.51
CA ARG A 190 -11.44 2.04 53.98
C ARG A 190 -10.24 2.68 54.68
N ARG A 191 -9.40 3.46 53.99
CA ARG A 191 -8.45 4.44 54.59
C ARG A 191 -8.01 5.50 53.60
N GLU A 192 -7.81 6.71 54.11
CA GLU A 192 -7.60 7.94 53.34
C GLU A 192 -6.15 8.14 52.88
N CYS A 193 -5.98 8.92 51.82
CA CYS A 193 -4.67 9.37 51.34
C CYS A 193 -4.17 10.52 52.23
N THR A 194 -2.98 10.40 52.82
CA THR A 194 -2.36 11.49 53.59
C THR A 194 -0.90 11.70 53.18
N ARG A 195 -0.66 12.82 52.46
CA ARG A 195 0.54 13.68 52.47
C ARG A 195 1.89 13.03 52.82
N LEU A 196 2.76 12.89 51.82
CA LEU A 196 4.22 12.78 52.02
C LEU A 196 4.90 14.15 51.89
N GLN A 197 5.93 14.38 52.70
CA GLN A 197 6.68 15.64 52.76
C GLN A 197 7.79 15.65 51.70
N LEU A 198 7.93 16.75 50.97
CA LEU A 198 8.98 16.97 49.98
C LEU A 198 10.34 17.21 50.68
N ALA A 199 11.37 16.49 50.24
CA ALA A 199 12.76 16.78 50.60
C ALA A 199 13.25 18.06 49.90
N ALA A 200 14.10 18.83 50.56
CA ALA A 200 14.47 20.18 50.11
C ALA A 200 15.60 20.18 49.07
N GLY A 201 15.37 20.82 47.91
CA GLY A 201 16.43 21.24 47.00
C GLY A 201 16.13 21.18 45.51
N ASP A 202 15.21 22.02 45.00
CA ASP A 202 15.05 22.24 43.54
C ASP A 202 14.60 23.71 43.26
N PRO A 203 15.08 24.40 42.19
CA PRO A 203 15.15 25.86 42.14
C PRO A 203 14.01 26.58 41.40
N LEU A 204 12.75 26.20 41.62
CA LEU A 204 11.57 26.84 40.98
C LEU A 204 10.72 27.70 41.94
N LYS A 205 11.39 28.49 42.79
CA LYS A 205 10.77 29.29 43.89
C LYS A 205 10.00 30.57 43.46
N SER A 206 9.66 30.76 42.19
CA SER A 206 9.13 32.05 41.68
C SER A 206 7.69 32.03 41.15
N SER A 207 6.95 30.92 41.25
CA SER A 207 5.50 30.88 41.01
C SER A 207 4.73 30.75 42.33
N PRO A 208 3.55 31.39 42.48
CA PRO A 208 2.74 31.22 43.69
C PRO A 208 2.31 29.75 43.85
N PRO A 209 2.14 29.25 45.09
CA PRO A 209 1.58 27.91 45.30
C PRO A 209 0.15 27.89 44.77
N LEU A 210 -0.07 27.06 43.74
CA LEU A 210 -1.39 26.74 43.21
C LEU A 210 -1.91 25.50 43.93
N GLU A 211 -3.14 25.58 44.42
CA GLU A 211 -3.82 24.47 45.10
C GLU A 211 -4.98 23.94 44.24
N LEU A 212 -5.40 22.70 44.50
CA LEU A 212 -6.56 22.11 43.81
C LEU A 212 -7.81 22.94 44.13
N GLY A 213 -8.54 23.38 43.10
CA GLY A 213 -9.67 24.30 43.21
C GLY A 213 -9.34 25.77 42.93
N ASP A 214 -8.07 26.14 42.73
CA ASP A 214 -7.71 27.52 42.37
C ASP A 214 -8.21 27.91 40.97
N ARG A 215 -8.74 29.13 40.87
CA ARG A 215 -9.03 29.81 39.59
C ARG A 215 -7.73 30.30 38.95
N VAL A 216 -7.51 29.92 37.69
CA VAL A 216 -6.28 30.17 36.94
C VAL A 216 -6.55 30.53 35.48
N PHE A 217 -5.59 31.20 34.86
CA PHE A 217 -5.57 31.46 33.42
C PHE A 217 -4.17 31.26 32.83
N PHE A 218 -4.10 31.08 31.52
CA PHE A 218 -2.85 31.00 30.75
C PHE A 218 -3.05 31.62 29.37
N LYS A 219 -1.96 31.88 28.64
CA LYS A 219 -2.02 32.44 27.28
C LYS A 219 -1.93 31.34 26.23
N MET A 220 -2.82 31.40 25.23
CA MET A 220 -2.90 30.45 24.11
C MET A 220 -3.20 31.22 22.82
N GLY A 221 -2.15 31.54 22.06
CA GLY A 221 -2.24 32.50 20.95
C GLY A 221 -2.67 33.88 21.45
N ASP A 222 -3.62 34.50 20.74
CA ASP A 222 -4.23 35.78 21.12
C ASP A 222 -5.34 35.66 22.19
N SER A 223 -5.62 34.44 22.67
CA SER A 223 -6.63 34.16 23.70
C SER A 223 -6.01 33.89 25.07
N ALA A 224 -6.80 34.13 26.13
CA ALA A 224 -6.42 33.83 27.51
C ALA A 224 -7.49 32.95 28.21
N PRO A 225 -7.51 31.63 27.97
CA PRO A 225 -8.49 30.74 28.59
C PRO A 225 -8.37 30.70 30.12
N THR A 226 -9.53 30.74 30.79
CA THR A 226 -9.68 30.55 32.24
C THR A 226 -10.13 29.13 32.57
N GLY A 227 -9.83 28.70 33.79
CA GLY A 227 -10.29 27.42 34.33
C GLY A 227 -9.91 27.22 35.78
N THR A 228 -10.22 26.04 36.30
CA THR A 228 -9.99 25.63 37.69
C THR A 228 -8.96 24.51 37.77
N VAL A 229 -8.00 24.60 38.69
CA VAL A 229 -6.98 23.55 38.88
C VAL A 229 -7.61 22.27 39.44
N VAL A 230 -7.46 21.15 38.75
CA VAL A 230 -7.97 19.82 39.17
C VAL A 230 -6.89 18.75 39.31
N PHE A 231 -5.66 19.06 38.88
CA PHE A 231 -4.46 18.26 39.14
C PHE A 231 -3.26 19.20 39.30
N CYS A 232 -2.36 18.95 40.25
CA CYS A 232 -1.13 19.72 40.43
C CYS A 232 -0.08 18.84 41.10
N ASP A 233 0.71 18.11 40.30
CA ASP A 233 1.75 17.20 40.80
C ASP A 233 2.78 16.89 39.69
N TYR A 234 3.80 16.10 40.04
CA TYR A 234 4.75 15.54 39.08
C TYR A 234 4.10 14.45 38.23
N LEU A 235 4.48 14.37 36.95
CA LEU A 235 3.97 13.33 36.06
C LEU A 235 4.69 11.99 36.29
N PRO A 236 3.96 10.85 36.28
CA PRO A 236 4.54 9.53 36.51
C PRO A 236 5.77 9.23 35.63
N LYS A 237 6.86 8.79 36.26
CA LYS A 237 8.17 8.51 35.62
C LYS A 237 8.82 9.74 34.95
N LYS A 238 8.51 10.95 35.44
CA LYS A 238 9.02 12.23 34.90
C LYS A 238 9.32 13.29 35.98
N GLU A 239 9.66 12.84 37.19
CA GLU A 239 9.92 13.68 38.38
C GLU A 239 10.94 14.81 38.15
N MET A 240 12.01 14.58 37.38
CA MET A 240 13.00 15.61 37.02
C MET A 240 12.51 16.67 36.01
N THR A 241 11.26 16.63 35.54
CA THR A 241 10.72 17.58 34.54
C THR A 241 9.83 18.68 35.12
N GLY A 242 9.74 18.76 36.45
CA GLY A 242 8.96 19.78 37.17
C GLY A 242 7.47 19.42 37.34
N VAL A 243 6.75 20.31 38.03
CA VAL A 243 5.33 20.15 38.37
C VAL A 243 4.43 20.55 37.20
N PHE A 244 3.42 19.72 36.94
CA PHE A 244 2.40 19.96 35.91
C PHE A 244 1.04 20.20 36.55
N VAL A 245 0.29 21.12 35.96
CA VAL A 245 -1.03 21.57 36.40
C VAL A 245 -2.06 21.14 35.35
N GLY A 246 -3.00 20.29 35.77
CA GLY A 246 -4.19 19.95 35.02
C GLY A 246 -5.32 20.92 35.34
N ILE A 247 -5.86 21.58 34.32
CA ILE A 247 -6.87 22.63 34.45
C ILE A 247 -8.17 22.15 33.79
N CYS A 248 -9.28 22.28 34.51
CA CYS A 248 -10.62 22.20 33.94
C CYS A 248 -10.99 23.58 33.41
N LEU A 249 -11.00 23.72 32.10
CA LEU A 249 -11.32 24.96 31.40
C LEU A 249 -12.81 25.28 31.54
N ASP A 250 -13.13 26.58 31.53
CA ASP A 250 -14.52 27.04 31.50
C ASP A 250 -15.16 26.87 30.10
N GLN A 251 -14.34 26.62 29.07
CA GLN A 251 -14.73 26.48 27.66
C GLN A 251 -14.05 25.27 27.00
N PRO A 252 -14.68 24.65 25.96
CA PRO A 252 -14.19 23.44 25.29
C PRO A 252 -13.03 23.72 24.30
N VAL A 253 -11.90 24.22 24.80
CA VAL A 253 -10.70 24.55 23.99
C VAL A 253 -9.46 23.73 24.36
N GLY A 254 -9.64 22.74 25.24
CA GLY A 254 -8.64 21.75 25.67
C GLY A 254 -8.58 20.53 24.74
N SER A 255 -7.74 19.57 25.12
CA SER A 255 -7.49 18.35 24.35
C SER A 255 -7.00 17.17 25.21
N TRP A 256 -7.15 17.27 26.54
CA TRP A 256 -6.60 16.32 27.50
C TRP A 256 -7.71 15.67 28.32
N ASP A 257 -7.77 14.34 28.29
CA ASP A 257 -8.80 13.54 28.96
C ASP A 257 -8.52 13.25 30.44
N GLY A 258 -7.50 13.89 31.01
CA GLY A 258 -7.05 13.65 32.39
C GLY A 258 -6.11 12.46 32.55
N LYS A 259 -5.68 11.79 31.47
CA LYS A 259 -4.73 10.67 31.52
C LYS A 259 -3.34 11.07 31.00
N PHE A 260 -2.29 10.58 31.66
CA PHE A 260 -0.92 10.65 31.14
C PHE A 260 -0.35 9.25 31.00
N LYS A 261 -0.02 8.84 29.77
CA LYS A 261 0.47 7.49 29.45
C LYS A 261 -0.43 6.38 30.04
N ASP A 262 -1.71 6.45 29.72
CA ASP A 262 -2.80 5.57 30.21
C ASP A 262 -3.08 5.60 31.73
N GLN A 263 -2.31 6.33 32.54
CA GLN A 263 -2.62 6.54 33.95
C GLN A 263 -3.57 7.72 34.13
N LEU A 264 -4.75 7.49 34.70
CA LEU A 264 -5.72 8.53 35.05
C LEU A 264 -5.20 9.36 36.23
N LEU A 265 -5.07 10.68 36.05
CA LEU A 265 -4.59 11.63 37.05
C LEU A 265 -5.73 12.48 37.62
N CYS A 266 -6.67 12.89 36.77
CA CYS A 266 -7.92 13.54 37.15
C CYS A 266 -9.02 13.18 36.13
N HIS A 267 -10.28 13.52 36.43
CA HIS A 267 -11.43 13.19 35.57
C HIS A 267 -12.08 14.46 35.00
N PHE A 268 -12.26 14.51 33.68
CA PHE A 268 -13.03 15.55 33.00
C PHE A 268 -14.28 14.96 32.33
N PRO A 269 -15.37 15.73 32.19
CA PRO A 269 -16.58 15.26 31.47
C PRO A 269 -16.34 15.06 29.96
N SER A 270 -15.39 15.80 29.36
CA SER A 270 -14.92 15.63 27.99
C SER A 270 -13.44 16.08 27.89
N PRO A 271 -12.61 15.48 27.01
CA PRO A 271 -11.22 15.93 26.80
C PRO A 271 -11.10 17.39 26.35
N GLU A 272 -12.15 17.92 25.73
CA GLU A 272 -12.22 19.32 25.26
C GLU A 272 -12.20 20.33 26.42
N TYR A 273 -12.51 19.91 27.66
CA TYR A 273 -12.45 20.78 28.85
C TYR A 273 -11.18 20.59 29.68
N GLY A 274 -10.33 19.61 29.36
CA GLY A 274 -9.09 19.36 30.09
C GLY A 274 -7.86 19.86 29.33
N ILE A 275 -6.93 20.48 30.06
CA ILE A 275 -5.59 20.78 29.54
C ILE A 275 -4.52 20.55 30.62
N LEU A 276 -3.33 20.14 30.20
CA LEU A 276 -2.18 19.87 31.09
C LEU A 276 -1.01 20.77 30.70
N LEU A 277 -0.57 21.63 31.63
CA LEU A 277 0.48 22.63 31.39
C LEU A 277 1.56 22.59 32.48
N PRO A 278 2.83 22.92 32.18
CA PRO A 278 3.83 23.16 33.22
C PRO A 278 3.40 24.32 34.12
N ILE A 279 3.63 24.23 35.43
CA ILE A 279 3.20 25.25 36.40
C ILE A 279 3.64 26.68 36.05
N ALA A 280 4.82 26.84 35.45
CA ALA A 280 5.37 28.12 35.01
C ALA A 280 4.56 28.84 33.90
N LYS A 281 3.58 28.18 33.26
CA LYS A 281 2.69 28.80 32.26
C LYS A 281 1.33 29.23 32.85
N VAL A 282 1.04 28.90 34.10
CA VAL A 282 -0.26 29.04 34.74
C VAL A 282 -0.23 30.18 35.75
N HIS A 283 -1.21 31.08 35.67
CA HIS A 283 -1.27 32.30 36.50
C HIS A 283 -2.54 32.25 37.35
N LYS A 284 -2.41 32.51 38.66
CA LYS A 284 -3.56 32.57 39.58
C LYS A 284 -4.39 33.83 39.31
N GLU A 285 -5.70 33.66 39.17
CA GLU A 285 -6.65 34.78 39.13
C GLU A 285 -6.68 35.43 40.52
N LYS A 286 -6.42 36.75 40.61
CA LYS A 286 -6.54 37.46 41.88
C LYS A 286 -8.02 37.70 42.17
N ALA A 287 -8.49 37.22 43.32
CA ALA A 287 -9.76 37.67 43.87
C ALA A 287 -9.63 39.14 44.29
N ASP A 288 -10.33 40.03 43.59
CA ASP A 288 -10.50 41.43 43.98
C ASP A 288 -11.92 41.66 44.54
N GLU A 289 -12.07 42.68 45.37
CA GLU A 289 -13.22 42.85 46.26
C GLU A 289 -14.53 43.17 45.52
N GLY A 290 -15.63 42.52 45.91
CA GLY A 290 -16.96 42.95 45.49
C GLY A 290 -17.41 44.20 46.25
N PRO A 291 -18.21 45.09 45.61
CA PRO A 291 -19.31 45.66 46.37
C PRO A 291 -20.63 45.95 45.61
N LYS A 292 -21.72 45.58 46.28
CA LYS A 292 -23.00 46.32 46.42
C LYS A 292 -24.04 46.33 45.29
N ALA A 293 -25.27 46.62 45.73
CA ALA A 293 -26.53 46.57 44.99
C ALA A 293 -27.15 47.97 44.82
N LEU A 294 -28.15 48.07 43.92
CA LEU A 294 -29.33 48.98 43.81
C LEU A 294 -29.76 49.00 42.31
N SER A 295 -30.98 48.55 41.96
CA SER A 295 -32.18 49.34 41.57
C SER A 295 -32.04 50.06 40.20
N ASP A 296 -33.00 50.14 39.27
CA ASP A 296 -34.48 49.98 39.28
C ASP A 296 -35.07 49.39 37.95
N ASP A 297 -36.38 49.09 37.98
CA ASP A 297 -37.33 48.64 36.91
C ASP A 297 -37.88 49.88 36.10
N PRO A 298 -38.91 49.86 35.18
CA PRO A 298 -39.64 48.78 34.46
C PRO A 298 -39.89 48.96 32.93
N SER A 299 -40.62 47.97 32.36
CA SER A 299 -41.51 47.99 31.16
C SER A 299 -40.87 47.74 29.76
N GLN A 300 -41.39 46.91 28.85
CA GLN A 300 -42.59 46.02 28.72
C GLN A 300 -42.29 44.95 27.63
N GLY A 301 -43.01 43.82 27.43
CA GLY A 301 -44.13 43.16 28.13
C GLY A 301 -44.91 42.16 27.23
N LEU A 302 -45.44 41.06 27.81
CA LEU A 302 -46.38 40.03 27.23
C LEU A 302 -45.77 39.06 26.18
N LEU A 303 -45.56 37.75 26.44
CA LEU A 303 -46.46 36.60 26.77
C LEU A 303 -46.99 35.84 25.53
N ASP A 304 -46.50 34.62 25.30
CA ASP A 304 -47.30 33.37 25.16
C ASP A 304 -46.39 32.11 25.12
N ASP A 305 -46.83 31.05 25.82
CA ASP A 305 -46.32 29.65 25.87
C ASP A 305 -47.32 28.75 25.07
N PRO A 306 -47.15 27.42 24.76
CA PRO A 306 -46.46 26.37 25.53
C PRO A 306 -45.73 25.29 24.62
N PRO A 307 -45.79 23.93 24.77
CA PRO A 307 -44.58 23.17 25.11
C PRO A 307 -44.22 21.93 24.22
N SER A 308 -43.05 21.34 24.53
CA SER A 308 -42.57 19.95 24.32
C SER A 308 -43.34 18.95 23.40
N PRO A 309 -42.66 18.28 22.44
CA PRO A 309 -43.20 17.12 21.73
C PRO A 309 -42.73 15.77 22.29
N SER A 310 -43.63 14.77 22.26
CA SER A 310 -43.29 13.36 22.45
C SER A 310 -43.99 12.48 21.41
N SER A 311 -43.20 11.73 20.63
CA SER A 311 -43.55 10.49 19.90
C SER A 311 -44.68 10.53 18.83
N ILE A 312 -44.40 10.07 17.59
CA ILE A 312 -45.10 8.96 16.85
C ILE A 312 -44.97 9.01 15.30
N ARG A 313 -44.57 7.85 14.72
CA ARG A 313 -44.82 7.24 13.38
C ARG A 313 -44.54 7.99 12.04
N TYR A 314 -44.02 7.20 11.09
CA TYR A 314 -43.97 7.48 9.65
C TYR A 314 -45.22 6.91 8.91
N PRO A 315 -45.61 7.46 7.74
CA PRO A 315 -46.71 6.96 6.89
C PRO A 315 -46.26 5.90 5.84
N PRO A 316 -47.21 5.20 5.16
CA PRO A 316 -46.94 3.94 4.45
C PRO A 316 -46.70 4.03 2.92
N ARG A 317 -46.26 2.91 2.33
CA ARG A 317 -46.16 2.66 0.87
C ARG A 317 -47.52 2.36 0.22
N PRO A 318 -47.70 2.65 -1.09
CA PRO A 318 -48.73 2.07 -1.94
C PRO A 318 -48.22 0.86 -2.76
N GLU A 319 -49.10 -0.11 -3.02
CA GLU A 319 -48.93 -1.21 -3.98
C GLU A 319 -49.79 -0.95 -5.24
N TRP A 320 -49.45 -1.58 -6.36
CA TRP A 320 -50.38 -1.73 -7.50
C TRP A 320 -50.11 -3.04 -8.25
N GLY A 321 -51.18 -3.81 -8.52
CA GLY A 321 -51.13 -5.11 -9.19
C GLY A 321 -51.36 -5.06 -10.71
N SER A 322 -51.16 -6.21 -11.37
CA SER A 322 -51.30 -6.43 -12.82
C SER A 322 -52.76 -6.54 -13.29
N PRO A 323 -53.00 -6.34 -14.59
CA PRO A 323 -53.84 -7.29 -15.34
C PRO A 323 -53.28 -7.67 -16.73
N HIS A 324 -53.84 -8.74 -17.30
CA HIS A 324 -53.47 -9.38 -18.57
C HIS A 324 -54.00 -8.64 -19.83
N GLY A 325 -53.43 -8.93 -21.00
CA GLY A 325 -54.07 -8.68 -22.30
C GLY A 325 -53.17 -8.93 -23.53
N SER A 326 -53.34 -10.08 -24.20
CA SER A 326 -52.71 -10.38 -25.50
C SER A 326 -53.47 -9.75 -26.67
N PRO A 327 -52.89 -9.77 -27.89
CA PRO A 327 -53.59 -10.50 -28.95
C PRO A 327 -52.67 -11.35 -29.86
N SER A 328 -53.21 -12.48 -30.34
CA SER A 328 -52.58 -13.39 -31.29
C SER A 328 -53.09 -13.20 -32.72
N SER A 329 -52.27 -13.54 -33.72
CA SER A 329 -52.69 -14.17 -34.99
C SER A 329 -51.47 -14.43 -35.89
N LEU A 330 -51.39 -15.39 -36.82
CA LEU A 330 -52.02 -16.68 -37.22
C LEU A 330 -51.04 -17.20 -38.35
N LEU A 331 -50.74 -18.48 -38.63
CA LEU A 331 -51.58 -19.57 -39.14
C LEU A 331 -50.81 -20.93 -39.16
N THR A 332 -51.53 -22.00 -38.80
CA THR A 332 -51.51 -23.44 -39.21
C THR A 332 -50.58 -23.99 -40.31
N GLY A 333 -50.15 -25.28 -40.17
CA GLY A 333 -49.90 -26.16 -41.33
C GLY A 333 -49.25 -27.57 -41.17
N GLY A 334 -49.92 -28.57 -40.54
CA GLY A 334 -49.68 -30.03 -40.73
C GLY A 334 -48.35 -30.66 -40.25
N THR A 335 -48.14 -31.98 -40.11
CA THR A 335 -49.02 -33.17 -40.03
C THR A 335 -48.23 -34.29 -39.30
N GLU A 336 -48.88 -35.31 -38.74
CA GLU A 336 -48.25 -36.45 -38.03
C GLU A 336 -47.46 -37.40 -38.96
N GLU A 337 -46.39 -38.05 -38.46
CA GLU A 337 -46.27 -39.52 -38.45
C GLU A 337 -45.09 -40.04 -37.59
N ARG A 338 -45.11 -41.34 -37.27
CA ARG A 338 -44.18 -42.05 -36.37
C ARG A 338 -43.50 -43.19 -37.13
N GLY A 339 -42.16 -43.27 -37.10
CA GLY A 339 -41.37 -44.37 -37.66
C GLY A 339 -40.11 -44.61 -36.82
N GLU A 340 -39.66 -45.86 -36.74
CA GLU A 340 -38.69 -46.34 -35.75
C GLU A 340 -37.32 -46.65 -36.40
N GLY A 341 -36.24 -46.23 -35.73
CA GLY A 341 -34.91 -46.88 -35.72
C GLY A 341 -33.99 -46.75 -36.94
N GLU A 342 -32.85 -46.09 -36.75
CA GLU A 342 -31.50 -46.70 -36.87
C GLU A 342 -30.44 -45.75 -36.25
N GLU A 343 -29.32 -46.31 -35.79
CA GLU A 343 -28.30 -45.61 -34.98
C GLU A 343 -27.16 -45.06 -35.86
N GLU A 344 -26.80 -43.77 -35.70
CA GLU A 344 -25.47 -43.26 -36.06
C GLU A 344 -24.94 -42.31 -34.97
N GLU A 345 -23.64 -42.41 -34.68
CA GLU A 345 -22.96 -41.66 -33.61
C GLU A 345 -22.79 -40.18 -33.98
N GLY A 346 -23.41 -39.28 -33.21
CA GLY A 346 -23.20 -37.83 -33.26
C GLY A 346 -22.92 -37.30 -31.87
N GLY A 347 -21.72 -36.76 -31.65
CA GLY A 347 -21.29 -36.31 -30.32
C GLY A 347 -22.17 -35.18 -29.77
N GLU A 348 -22.73 -35.39 -28.58
CA GLU A 348 -23.47 -34.37 -27.86
C GLU A 348 -22.53 -33.22 -27.47
N GLU A 349 -22.89 -32.00 -27.86
CA GLU A 349 -22.24 -30.79 -27.35
C GLU A 349 -22.44 -30.74 -25.82
N GLU A 350 -21.36 -30.73 -25.04
CA GLU A 350 -21.44 -30.48 -23.59
C GLU A 350 -21.98 -29.06 -23.34
N LEU A 351 -23.30 -28.94 -23.24
CA LEU A 351 -23.93 -27.79 -22.59
C LEU A 351 -23.28 -27.63 -21.22
N ALA A 352 -22.66 -26.47 -21.01
CA ALA A 352 -21.89 -26.17 -19.80
C ALA A 352 -22.74 -26.41 -18.55
N SER A 353 -22.55 -27.58 -17.93
CA SER A 353 -23.16 -27.89 -16.66
C SER A 353 -22.61 -26.94 -15.61
N PRO A 354 -23.45 -26.37 -14.73
CA PRO A 354 -23.00 -25.38 -13.76
C PRO A 354 -21.90 -25.99 -12.89
N LEU A 355 -20.74 -25.32 -12.79
CA LEU A 355 -19.64 -25.81 -11.95
C LEU A 355 -20.08 -25.80 -10.48
N LEU A 356 -20.47 -26.97 -10.01
CA LEU A 356 -20.79 -27.24 -8.62
C LEU A 356 -19.48 -27.38 -7.82
N GLU A 357 -19.36 -26.62 -6.74
CA GLU A 357 -18.19 -26.59 -5.88
C GLU A 357 -18.53 -26.99 -4.43
N ILE A 358 -17.51 -27.11 -3.58
CA ILE A 358 -17.72 -27.42 -2.17
C ILE A 358 -18.43 -26.23 -1.50
N ASN A 359 -19.54 -26.53 -0.82
CA ASN A 359 -20.56 -25.64 -0.27
C ASN A 359 -21.64 -25.13 -1.25
N SER A 360 -21.70 -25.60 -2.50
CA SER A 360 -22.89 -25.40 -3.34
C SER A 360 -24.11 -26.09 -2.72
N MET A 361 -25.25 -25.39 -2.69
CA MET A 361 -26.56 -25.97 -2.36
C MET A 361 -27.11 -26.68 -3.60
N VAL A 362 -27.52 -27.94 -3.46
CA VAL A 362 -27.92 -28.80 -4.56
C VAL A 362 -29.13 -29.67 -4.24
N GLU A 363 -29.87 -30.01 -5.30
CA GLU A 363 -30.95 -30.99 -5.31
C GLU A 363 -30.52 -32.25 -6.08
N VAL A 364 -30.98 -33.41 -5.61
CA VAL A 364 -30.67 -34.74 -6.18
C VAL A 364 -31.87 -35.68 -6.10
N HIS A 365 -31.97 -36.61 -7.05
CA HIS A 365 -33.08 -37.59 -7.21
C HIS A 365 -34.46 -36.96 -7.48
N ASP A 366 -35.45 -37.83 -7.68
CA ASP A 366 -36.87 -37.51 -7.81
C ASP A 366 -37.66 -38.48 -6.89
N PRO A 367 -38.42 -38.00 -5.88
CA PRO A 367 -38.59 -36.60 -5.48
C PRO A 367 -37.26 -35.95 -5.02
N PRO A 368 -37.13 -34.61 -5.15
CA PRO A 368 -35.88 -33.91 -4.91
C PRO A 368 -35.47 -33.93 -3.43
N ILE A 369 -34.25 -34.37 -3.18
CA ILE A 369 -33.58 -34.35 -1.89
C ILE A 369 -32.58 -33.19 -1.89
N TYR A 370 -32.71 -32.29 -0.92
CA TYR A 370 -31.86 -31.10 -0.80
C TYR A 370 -30.66 -31.33 0.12
N GLY A 371 -29.50 -30.80 -0.27
CA GLY A 371 -28.28 -30.87 0.53
C GLY A 371 -27.20 -29.89 0.10
N VAL A 372 -26.13 -29.83 0.88
CA VAL A 372 -24.95 -29.00 0.61
C VAL A 372 -23.80 -29.91 0.24
N ILE A 373 -23.11 -29.64 -0.87
CA ILE A 373 -21.88 -30.36 -1.22
C ILE A 373 -20.83 -30.11 -0.14
N ARG A 374 -20.40 -31.15 0.56
CA ARG A 374 -19.28 -31.11 1.53
C ARG A 374 -18.00 -31.73 0.99
N TRP A 375 -18.10 -32.48 -0.09
CA TRP A 375 -16.96 -33.13 -0.71
C TRP A 375 -17.22 -33.35 -2.21
N ILE A 376 -16.19 -33.21 -3.04
CA ILE A 376 -16.17 -33.62 -4.44
C ILE A 376 -14.87 -34.37 -4.69
N GLY A 377 -14.91 -35.48 -5.40
CA GLY A 377 -13.72 -36.16 -5.88
C GLY A 377 -14.01 -37.53 -6.48
N GLU A 378 -12.96 -38.21 -6.92
CA GLU A 378 -13.05 -39.55 -7.52
C GLU A 378 -12.55 -40.59 -6.51
N PRO A 379 -13.42 -41.45 -5.94
CA PRO A 379 -12.96 -42.56 -5.12
C PRO A 379 -12.14 -43.55 -5.98
N PRO A 380 -11.11 -44.20 -5.42
CA PRO A 380 -10.16 -45.03 -6.19
C PRO A 380 -10.78 -46.12 -7.08
N ASP A 381 -11.98 -46.60 -6.73
CA ASP A 381 -12.64 -47.74 -7.37
C ASP A 381 -13.91 -47.37 -8.17
N VAL A 382 -14.13 -46.08 -8.50
CA VAL A 382 -15.35 -45.64 -9.21
C VAL A 382 -15.10 -44.99 -10.57
N GLY A 383 -13.91 -44.42 -10.81
CA GLY A 383 -13.54 -43.87 -12.13
C GLY A 383 -14.41 -42.70 -12.61
N GLU A 384 -15.17 -42.09 -11.71
CA GLU A 384 -16.07 -40.96 -11.97
C GLU A 384 -16.13 -40.06 -10.73
N THR A 385 -16.31 -38.76 -10.95
CA THR A 385 -16.43 -37.77 -9.88
C THR A 385 -17.77 -37.90 -9.12
N ILE A 386 -17.68 -38.05 -7.80
CA ILE A 386 -18.78 -38.15 -6.84
C ILE A 386 -18.85 -36.89 -5.98
N ALA A 387 -20.06 -36.40 -5.73
CA ALA A 387 -20.37 -35.42 -4.69
C ALA A 387 -20.81 -36.11 -3.40
N GLY A 388 -20.22 -35.70 -2.28
CA GLY A 388 -20.67 -36.02 -0.93
C GLY A 388 -21.51 -34.87 -0.37
N LEU A 389 -22.77 -35.14 -0.06
CA LEU A 389 -23.81 -34.17 0.30
C LEU A 389 -24.17 -34.28 1.78
N GLU A 390 -24.22 -33.15 2.49
CA GLU A 390 -24.89 -33.04 3.78
C GLU A 390 -26.35 -32.63 3.56
N LEU A 391 -27.28 -33.54 3.85
CA LEU A 391 -28.71 -33.37 3.61
C LEU A 391 -29.40 -32.45 4.62
N GLU A 392 -30.37 -31.68 4.13
CA GLU A 392 -31.21 -30.82 4.95
C GLU A 392 -32.07 -31.64 5.93
N GLU A 393 -32.65 -32.76 5.48
CA GLU A 393 -33.37 -33.73 6.29
C GLU A 393 -32.69 -35.12 6.27
N PRO A 394 -32.71 -35.88 7.39
CA PRO A 394 -32.12 -37.22 7.44
C PRO A 394 -33.03 -38.25 6.75
N LEU A 395 -32.47 -39.07 5.86
CA LEU A 395 -33.24 -40.11 5.15
C LEU A 395 -33.22 -41.45 5.91
N PRO A 396 -34.33 -42.23 5.91
CA PRO A 396 -34.44 -43.45 6.73
C PRO A 396 -33.50 -44.60 6.35
N SER A 397 -32.94 -44.60 5.14
CA SER A 397 -32.13 -45.71 4.61
C SER A 397 -31.09 -45.25 3.61
N GLY A 398 -29.85 -45.75 3.73
CA GLY A 398 -28.77 -45.53 2.76
C GLY A 398 -27.85 -44.33 3.04
N CYS A 399 -28.27 -43.39 3.89
CA CYS A 399 -27.43 -42.24 4.28
C CYS A 399 -26.45 -42.56 5.42
N THR A 400 -25.26 -41.98 5.35
CA THR A 400 -24.17 -42.18 6.32
C THR A 400 -23.94 -40.93 7.16
N ASP A 401 -22.79 -40.79 7.82
CA ASP A 401 -22.36 -39.60 8.58
C ASP A 401 -21.13 -38.90 7.93
N GLY A 402 -20.92 -39.16 6.62
CA GLY A 402 -19.79 -38.67 5.82
C GLY A 402 -18.74 -39.75 5.51
N ILE A 403 -19.02 -41.01 5.86
CA ILE A 403 -18.27 -42.20 5.47
C ILE A 403 -18.84 -42.77 4.16
N TYR A 404 -17.98 -43.12 3.21
CA TYR A 404 -18.33 -43.88 2.01
C TYR A 404 -17.32 -45.02 1.82
N ARG A 405 -17.80 -46.25 1.59
CA ARG A 405 -16.97 -47.47 1.45
C ARG A 405 -15.86 -47.64 2.51
N GLY A 406 -16.13 -47.24 3.76
CA GLY A 406 -15.20 -47.35 4.88
C GLY A 406 -14.17 -46.21 5.01
N MET A 407 -14.14 -45.25 4.08
CA MET A 407 -13.33 -44.05 4.17
C MET A 407 -14.19 -42.83 4.53
N ARG A 408 -13.70 -41.96 5.42
CA ARG A 408 -14.38 -40.71 5.78
C ARG A 408 -13.94 -39.59 4.84
N TYR A 409 -14.91 -38.97 4.17
CA TYR A 409 -14.69 -37.85 3.24
C TYR A 409 -15.13 -36.51 3.84
N PHE A 410 -16.19 -36.51 4.65
CA PHE A 410 -16.62 -35.34 5.45
C PHE A 410 -17.23 -35.80 6.78
N GLN A 411 -17.77 -34.87 7.56
CA GLN A 411 -18.46 -35.15 8.82
C GLN A 411 -19.77 -34.37 8.86
N CYS A 412 -20.88 -35.09 9.06
CA CYS A 412 -22.20 -34.51 9.32
C CYS A 412 -22.91 -35.31 10.43
N PRO A 413 -24.13 -34.94 10.85
CA PRO A 413 -24.94 -35.78 11.74
C PRO A 413 -25.25 -37.16 11.13
N PRO A 414 -25.45 -38.22 11.93
CA PRO A 414 -25.77 -39.55 11.41
C PRO A 414 -27.04 -39.55 10.55
N GLY A 415 -26.99 -40.24 9.40
CA GLY A 415 -28.12 -40.33 8.46
C GLY A 415 -28.29 -39.11 7.55
N LYS A 416 -27.33 -38.17 7.54
CA LYS A 416 -27.36 -36.97 6.69
C LYS A 416 -26.30 -36.92 5.58
N ALA A 417 -25.44 -37.92 5.42
CA ALA A 417 -24.55 -37.97 4.26
C ALA A 417 -25.12 -38.81 3.12
N LEU A 418 -25.14 -38.24 1.92
CA LEU A 418 -25.47 -38.95 0.69
C LEU A 418 -24.31 -38.79 -0.31
N PHE A 419 -23.93 -39.87 -0.99
CA PHE A 419 -22.88 -39.84 -2.01
C PHE A 419 -23.50 -40.19 -3.37
N VAL A 420 -23.47 -39.25 -4.31
CA VAL A 420 -24.01 -39.41 -5.67
C VAL A 420 -22.98 -38.95 -6.70
N LYS A 421 -23.13 -39.39 -7.95
CA LYS A 421 -22.30 -38.87 -9.06
C LYS A 421 -22.52 -37.36 -9.19
N LEU A 422 -21.46 -36.58 -9.38
CA LEU A 422 -21.56 -35.11 -9.45
C LEU A 422 -22.53 -34.66 -10.54
N ARG A 423 -22.56 -35.36 -11.68
CA ARG A 423 -23.52 -35.16 -12.79
C ARG A 423 -25.01 -35.37 -12.43
N HIS A 424 -25.32 -35.95 -11.28
CA HIS A 424 -26.70 -36.09 -10.79
C HIS A 424 -27.09 -34.97 -9.80
N CYS A 425 -26.15 -34.12 -9.40
CA CYS A 425 -26.42 -32.92 -8.62
C CYS A 425 -26.84 -31.79 -9.56
N ARG A 426 -27.88 -31.05 -9.17
CA ARG A 426 -28.28 -29.79 -9.80
C ARG A 426 -28.27 -28.68 -8.75
N PRO A 427 -27.96 -27.41 -9.10
CA PRO A 427 -28.14 -26.32 -8.15
C PRO A 427 -29.57 -26.31 -7.60
N ASP A 428 -29.71 -26.11 -6.29
CA ASP A 428 -31.02 -26.12 -5.62
C ASP A 428 -31.94 -25.06 -6.23
N ALA A 429 -33.01 -25.50 -6.91
CA ALA A 429 -33.88 -24.63 -7.69
C ALA A 429 -34.61 -23.56 -6.83
N ARG A 430 -34.66 -23.76 -5.50
CA ARG A 430 -35.25 -22.79 -4.55
C ARG A 430 -34.46 -21.49 -4.46
N PHE A 431 -33.18 -21.47 -4.85
CA PHE A 431 -32.28 -20.33 -4.68
C PHE A 431 -31.87 -19.63 -5.99
N GLY A 432 -32.35 -20.11 -7.14
CA GLY A 432 -32.02 -19.57 -8.46
C GLY A 432 -30.68 -20.06 -9.01
N ALA A 433 -30.52 -20.01 -10.33
CA ALA A 433 -29.32 -20.52 -10.99
C ALA A 433 -28.06 -19.70 -10.62
N PRO A 434 -26.94 -20.35 -10.25
CA PRO A 434 -25.66 -19.66 -10.09
C PRO A 434 -25.24 -19.00 -11.41
N GLN A 435 -24.94 -17.71 -11.37
CA GLN A 435 -24.24 -17.04 -12.47
C GLN A 435 -22.86 -17.72 -12.65
N PRO A 436 -22.35 -17.86 -13.90
CA PRO A 436 -21.06 -18.49 -14.17
C PRO A 436 -19.92 -17.74 -13.45
N PRO A 437 -18.74 -18.38 -13.24
CA PRO A 437 -17.62 -17.78 -12.52
C PRO A 437 -17.01 -16.60 -13.29
N GLU A 438 -17.58 -15.42 -13.11
CA GLU A 438 -17.12 -14.18 -13.74
C GLU A 438 -15.70 -13.81 -13.29
N ASN A 439 -14.87 -13.47 -14.28
CA ASN A 439 -13.50 -12.99 -14.10
C ASN A 439 -13.42 -11.89 -13.01
N PRO A 440 -12.47 -11.94 -12.05
CA PRO A 440 -12.35 -10.92 -10.99
C PRO A 440 -12.27 -9.47 -11.50
N VAL A 441 -11.76 -9.28 -12.72
CA VAL A 441 -11.74 -7.99 -13.42
C VAL A 441 -13.16 -7.58 -13.83
N LEU A 442 -13.95 -8.49 -14.41
CA LEU A 442 -15.35 -8.23 -14.78
C LEU A 442 -16.24 -7.97 -13.56
N ARG A 443 -15.94 -8.57 -12.41
CA ARG A 443 -16.65 -8.30 -11.16
C ARG A 443 -16.62 -6.84 -10.73
N CYS A 444 -15.56 -6.08 -11.03
CA CYS A 444 -15.54 -4.62 -10.76
C CYS A 444 -16.54 -3.82 -11.62
N ASN A 445 -17.12 -4.44 -12.66
CA ASN A 445 -18.20 -3.89 -13.48
C ASN A 445 -19.57 -4.53 -13.18
N SER A 446 -19.67 -5.49 -12.25
CA SER A 446 -20.97 -6.10 -11.90
C SER A 446 -21.86 -5.14 -11.12
N LEU A 447 -23.16 -5.43 -11.09
CA LEU A 447 -24.17 -4.59 -10.43
C LEU A 447 -23.86 -4.34 -8.93
N ASP A 448 -23.26 -5.32 -8.25
CA ASP A 448 -22.90 -5.25 -6.83
C ASP A 448 -21.66 -4.37 -6.56
N PHE A 449 -20.84 -4.11 -7.59
CA PHE A 449 -19.58 -3.36 -7.46
C PHE A 449 -19.52 -2.12 -8.35
N ARG A 450 -20.65 -1.62 -8.88
CA ARG A 450 -20.72 -0.35 -9.66
C ARG A 450 -19.98 0.83 -9.00
N VAL A 451 -19.90 0.83 -7.66
CA VAL A 451 -19.13 1.80 -6.87
C VAL A 451 -17.65 1.86 -7.29
N TYR A 452 -17.04 0.77 -7.76
CA TYR A 452 -15.64 0.67 -8.19
C TYR A 452 -15.44 0.71 -9.71
N ALA A 453 -16.51 0.90 -10.49
CA ALA A 453 -16.38 1.20 -11.91
C ALA A 453 -15.79 2.60 -12.12
N SER A 454 -15.01 2.79 -13.18
CA SER A 454 -14.57 4.12 -13.65
C SER A 454 -15.21 4.43 -15.00
N GLU A 455 -15.91 5.56 -15.05
CA GLU A 455 -16.61 6.03 -16.25
C GLU A 455 -15.61 6.47 -17.33
N ARG A 456 -16.03 6.43 -18.60
CA ARG A 456 -15.27 6.97 -19.72
C ARG A 456 -15.49 8.48 -19.80
N VAL A 457 -14.40 9.25 -19.81
CA VAL A 457 -14.41 10.71 -19.86
C VAL A 457 -13.80 11.16 -21.20
N PRO A 458 -14.63 11.47 -22.22
CA PRO A 458 -14.16 11.82 -23.55
C PRO A 458 -13.63 13.25 -23.66
N GLU A 459 -14.02 14.13 -22.74
CA GLU A 459 -13.55 15.51 -22.62
C GLU A 459 -12.08 15.58 -22.17
N ASP A 460 -11.25 16.35 -22.89
CA ASP A 460 -9.85 16.51 -22.56
C ASP A 460 -9.71 17.20 -21.19
N THR A 461 -9.18 16.47 -20.21
CA THR A 461 -9.14 16.92 -18.81
C THR A 461 -7.70 17.31 -18.46
N PRO A 462 -7.37 18.60 -18.24
CA PRO A 462 -6.04 19.03 -17.80
C PRO A 462 -5.76 18.59 -16.35
N PRO A 463 -4.48 18.48 -15.94
CA PRO A 463 -4.13 18.11 -14.57
C PRO A 463 -4.60 19.17 -13.57
N GLY A 464 -5.23 18.73 -12.48
CA GLY A 464 -5.62 19.62 -11.39
C GLY A 464 -4.39 19.96 -10.53
N LEU A 465 -3.86 21.18 -10.67
CA LEU A 465 -2.77 21.68 -9.84
C LEU A 465 -3.28 22.38 -8.57
N GLY A 466 -2.38 22.58 -7.60
CA GLY A 466 -2.67 23.27 -6.34
C GLY A 466 -3.43 22.41 -5.32
N GLU A 467 -4.09 23.08 -4.38
CA GLU A 467 -4.78 22.40 -3.27
C GLU A 467 -6.03 21.64 -3.72
N GLU A 468 -6.88 22.22 -4.58
CA GLU A 468 -8.10 21.57 -5.08
C GLU A 468 -7.80 20.26 -5.84
N GLY A 469 -6.78 20.29 -6.70
CA GLY A 469 -6.31 19.12 -7.43
C GLY A 469 -5.72 18.05 -6.50
N GLY A 470 -4.90 18.46 -5.54
CA GLY A 470 -4.37 17.56 -4.52
C GLY A 470 -5.46 16.91 -3.67
N GLN A 471 -6.45 17.69 -3.21
CA GLN A 471 -7.61 17.19 -2.45
C GLN A 471 -8.44 16.19 -3.27
N ARG A 472 -8.69 16.47 -4.56
CA ARG A 472 -9.45 15.59 -5.47
C ARG A 472 -8.84 14.20 -5.60
N LEU A 473 -7.51 14.11 -5.65
CA LEU A 473 -6.79 12.84 -5.74
C LEU A 473 -6.41 12.25 -4.37
N THR A 474 -6.59 12.95 -3.25
CA THR A 474 -6.21 12.45 -1.92
C THR A 474 -7.27 11.50 -1.33
N GLY A 475 -6.82 10.41 -0.72
CA GLY A 475 -7.63 9.54 0.13
C GLY A 475 -7.54 8.04 -0.20
N TRP A 476 -8.43 7.28 0.44
CA TRP A 476 -8.70 5.88 0.10
C TRP A 476 -9.49 5.78 -1.20
N LYS A 477 -9.27 4.71 -1.97
CA LYS A 477 -9.91 4.49 -3.27
C LYS A 477 -9.67 5.68 -4.21
N LYS A 478 -8.41 6.08 -4.30
CA LYS A 478 -7.90 7.15 -5.16
C LYS A 478 -6.61 6.72 -5.86
N GLY A 479 -6.33 7.32 -7.00
CA GLY A 479 -5.30 6.87 -7.93
C GLY A 479 -5.76 5.69 -8.80
N ILE A 480 -4.81 4.96 -9.36
CA ILE A 480 -5.07 3.82 -10.25
C ILE A 480 -5.17 2.54 -9.42
N GLN A 481 -6.24 1.77 -9.57
CA GLN A 481 -6.42 0.49 -8.87
C GLN A 481 -5.52 -0.60 -9.45
N GLY A 482 -4.64 -1.18 -8.63
CA GLY A 482 -3.77 -2.26 -9.05
C GLY A 482 -4.44 -3.64 -9.05
N HIS A 483 -4.02 -4.52 -9.96
CA HIS A 483 -4.45 -5.92 -10.08
C HIS A 483 -3.37 -6.76 -10.77
N CYS A 484 -3.15 -8.02 -10.35
CA CYS A 484 -2.21 -8.96 -10.98
C CYS A 484 -0.86 -8.35 -11.38
N ASN A 485 -0.05 -8.00 -10.35
CA ASN A 485 1.31 -7.46 -10.49
C ASN A 485 1.40 -6.12 -11.28
N SER A 486 0.34 -5.32 -11.30
CA SER A 486 0.29 -4.11 -12.15
C SER A 486 1.06 -2.87 -11.70
N CYS A 487 1.65 -2.89 -10.50
CA CYS A 487 2.22 -1.69 -9.86
C CYS A 487 3.20 -0.90 -10.74
N TYR A 488 4.00 -1.58 -11.57
CA TYR A 488 4.93 -0.96 -12.52
C TYR A 488 4.23 -0.04 -13.52
N LEU A 489 3.03 -0.42 -13.97
CA LEU A 489 2.21 0.36 -14.90
C LEU A 489 1.44 1.43 -14.14
N ASP A 490 0.78 1.05 -13.03
CA ASP A 490 -0.07 1.95 -12.25
C ASP A 490 0.72 3.18 -11.76
N ALA A 491 1.89 2.95 -11.14
CA ALA A 491 2.71 3.99 -10.57
C ALA A 491 3.40 4.84 -11.65
N THR A 492 3.76 4.26 -12.79
CA THR A 492 4.34 5.00 -13.93
C THR A 492 3.32 5.92 -14.59
N LEU A 493 2.10 5.42 -14.87
CA LEU A 493 1.02 6.27 -15.40
C LEU A 493 0.62 7.37 -14.42
N PHE A 494 0.60 7.09 -13.11
CA PHE A 494 0.36 8.11 -12.10
C PHE A 494 1.46 9.19 -12.10
N CYS A 495 2.74 8.80 -12.15
CA CYS A 495 3.86 9.74 -12.28
C CYS A 495 3.71 10.63 -13.51
N MET A 496 3.45 10.05 -14.69
CA MET A 496 3.39 10.77 -15.96
C MET A 496 2.22 11.75 -16.05
N PHE A 497 1.02 11.37 -15.60
CA PHE A 497 -0.21 12.05 -15.99
C PHE A 497 -1.07 12.62 -14.85
N ALA A 498 -0.83 12.27 -13.58
CA ALA A 498 -1.71 12.72 -12.49
C ALA A 498 -1.71 14.25 -12.31
N PHE A 499 -0.52 14.85 -12.33
CA PHE A 499 -0.31 16.30 -12.09
C PHE A 499 0.55 16.99 -13.15
N SER A 500 1.05 16.27 -14.15
CA SER A 500 1.81 16.83 -15.26
C SER A 500 1.05 16.68 -16.57
N SER A 501 1.24 17.66 -17.45
CA SER A 501 0.75 17.67 -18.83
C SER A 501 1.88 17.58 -19.87
N VAL A 502 3.12 17.32 -19.43
CA VAL A 502 4.30 17.37 -20.32
C VAL A 502 4.26 16.30 -21.42
N LEU A 503 3.46 15.24 -21.20
CA LEU A 503 3.20 14.16 -22.16
C LEU A 503 1.77 14.16 -22.72
N ASP A 504 0.99 15.24 -22.56
CA ASP A 504 -0.40 15.25 -23.04
C ASP A 504 -0.50 15.32 -24.58
N SER A 505 0.56 15.76 -25.26
CA SER A 505 0.68 15.66 -26.72
C SER A 505 0.54 14.23 -27.24
N LEU A 506 1.04 13.23 -26.49
CA LEU A 506 0.90 11.80 -26.80
C LEU A 506 -0.56 11.32 -26.72
N LEU A 507 -1.39 11.96 -25.88
CA LEU A 507 -2.82 11.65 -25.77
C LEU A 507 -3.65 12.33 -26.87
N LEU A 508 -3.17 13.47 -27.38
CA LEU A 508 -3.90 14.34 -28.30
C LEU A 508 -3.47 14.20 -29.77
N ARG A 509 -2.36 13.53 -30.08
CA ARG A 509 -1.89 13.38 -31.47
C ARG A 509 -2.92 12.60 -32.32
N PRO A 510 -3.42 13.20 -33.43
CA PRO A 510 -4.30 12.48 -34.36
C PRO A 510 -3.54 11.34 -35.02
N ALA A 511 -4.25 10.29 -35.42
CA ALA A 511 -3.64 9.18 -36.14
C ALA A 511 -3.25 9.61 -37.56
N ASP A 512 -2.10 9.13 -38.03
CA ASP A 512 -1.66 9.31 -39.41
C ASP A 512 -1.46 7.97 -40.14
N LYS A 513 -1.15 8.05 -41.44
CA LYS A 513 -1.04 6.86 -42.31
C LYS A 513 0.12 5.93 -41.96
N ASN A 514 1.06 6.37 -41.12
CA ASN A 514 2.18 5.58 -40.66
C ASN A 514 1.84 4.82 -39.37
N ASP A 515 0.78 5.18 -38.64
CA ASP A 515 0.46 4.58 -37.35
C ASP A 515 0.04 3.11 -37.43
N GLY A 516 0.25 2.36 -36.34
CA GLY A 516 -0.13 0.96 -36.24
C GLY A 516 -1.62 0.77 -35.95
N VAL A 517 -2.17 -0.41 -36.25
CA VAL A 517 -3.61 -0.71 -36.07
C VAL A 517 -4.09 -0.47 -34.64
N SER A 518 -3.26 -0.77 -33.64
CA SER A 518 -3.58 -0.55 -32.22
C SER A 518 -3.37 0.89 -31.72
N TYR A 519 -2.94 1.83 -32.57
CA TYR A 519 -2.62 3.20 -32.17
C TYR A 519 -3.83 3.93 -31.58
N GLU A 520 -4.94 4.00 -32.33
CA GLU A 520 -6.13 4.73 -31.90
C GLU A 520 -6.76 4.12 -30.65
N GLU A 521 -6.86 2.79 -30.61
CA GLU A 521 -7.34 2.05 -29.46
C GLU A 521 -6.48 2.33 -28.21
N THR A 522 -5.14 2.26 -28.32
CA THR A 522 -4.23 2.54 -27.20
C THR A 522 -4.35 4.00 -26.74
N ARG A 523 -4.33 4.97 -27.68
CA ARG A 523 -4.43 6.40 -27.40
C ARG A 523 -5.74 6.73 -26.69
N ASP A 524 -6.87 6.29 -27.26
CA ASP A 524 -8.18 6.69 -26.75
C ASP A 524 -8.56 5.94 -25.48
N LEU A 525 -8.10 4.70 -25.28
CA LEU A 525 -8.19 4.01 -23.99
C LEU A 525 -7.37 4.75 -22.92
N LEU A 526 -6.10 5.06 -23.21
CA LEU A 526 -5.22 5.77 -22.26
C LEU A 526 -5.78 7.15 -21.91
N ARG A 527 -6.22 7.93 -22.91
CA ARG A 527 -6.81 9.25 -22.71
C ARG A 527 -8.16 9.17 -21.99
N THR A 528 -9.14 8.50 -22.59
CA THR A 528 -10.55 8.64 -22.19
C THR A 528 -10.99 7.70 -21.07
N GLU A 529 -10.25 6.61 -20.80
CA GLU A 529 -10.62 5.63 -19.76
C GLU A 529 -9.62 5.53 -18.61
N ILE A 530 -8.43 6.16 -18.73
CA ILE A 530 -7.41 6.18 -17.67
C ILE A 530 -7.06 7.61 -17.26
N VAL A 531 -6.48 8.44 -18.14
CA VAL A 531 -5.96 9.77 -17.76
C VAL A 531 -7.08 10.77 -17.42
N ASN A 532 -8.08 10.92 -18.29
CA ASN A 532 -9.19 11.85 -18.03
C ASN A 532 -9.99 11.44 -16.77
N PRO A 533 -10.37 10.16 -16.55
CA PRO A 533 -11.03 9.75 -15.30
C PRO A 533 -10.15 9.92 -14.06
N LEU A 534 -8.83 9.69 -14.14
CA LEU A 534 -7.89 9.95 -13.05
C LEU A 534 -7.90 11.43 -12.65
N ARG A 535 -7.86 12.35 -13.61
CA ARG A 535 -7.83 13.81 -13.35
C ARG A 535 -9.19 14.38 -12.93
N LYS A 536 -10.30 13.84 -13.46
CA LYS A 536 -11.67 14.30 -13.19
C LYS A 536 -12.25 13.74 -11.90
N HIS A 537 -12.08 12.43 -11.64
CA HIS A 537 -12.70 11.73 -10.51
C HIS A 537 -11.69 11.31 -9.42
N GLY A 538 -10.39 11.31 -9.74
CA GLY A 538 -9.33 10.89 -8.83
C GLY A 538 -9.20 9.37 -8.70
N TYR A 539 -9.84 8.57 -9.55
CA TYR A 539 -9.83 7.11 -9.45
C TYR A 539 -9.98 6.43 -10.83
N VAL A 540 -9.24 5.33 -11.04
CA VAL A 540 -9.35 4.47 -12.23
C VAL A 540 -9.47 3.01 -11.80
N CYS A 541 -10.41 2.29 -12.40
CA CYS A 541 -10.65 0.87 -12.15
C CYS A 541 -9.59 -0.02 -12.84
N ALA A 542 -9.20 -1.12 -12.18
CA ALA A 542 -8.22 -2.07 -12.71
C ALA A 542 -8.64 -2.68 -14.06
N THR A 543 -9.95 -2.68 -14.38
CA THR A 543 -10.48 -3.11 -15.69
C THR A 543 -9.84 -2.35 -16.85
N LYS A 544 -9.65 -1.03 -16.71
CA LYS A 544 -9.11 -0.17 -17.76
C LYS A 544 -7.62 -0.41 -17.97
N VAL A 545 -6.89 -0.61 -16.87
CA VAL A 545 -5.48 -1.04 -16.88
C VAL A 545 -5.32 -2.42 -17.52
N MET A 546 -6.21 -3.37 -17.22
CA MET A 546 -6.18 -4.71 -17.82
C MET A 546 -6.52 -4.71 -19.31
N SER A 547 -7.42 -3.82 -19.77
CA SER A 547 -7.61 -3.59 -21.21
C SER A 547 -6.33 -3.05 -21.85
N LEU A 548 -5.66 -2.06 -21.24
CA LEU A 548 -4.42 -1.50 -21.78
C LEU A 548 -3.33 -2.56 -21.87
N ARG A 549 -3.19 -3.42 -20.84
CA ARG A 549 -2.26 -4.57 -20.86
C ARG A 549 -2.51 -5.51 -22.02
N ARG A 550 -3.76 -5.84 -22.34
CA ARG A 550 -4.12 -6.72 -23.47
C ARG A 550 -3.76 -6.09 -24.81
N VAL A 551 -4.06 -4.81 -25.00
CA VAL A 551 -3.72 -4.08 -26.25
C VAL A 551 -2.20 -3.98 -26.42
N LEU A 552 -1.46 -3.68 -25.34
CA LEU A 552 0.01 -3.65 -25.36
C LEU A 552 0.63 -5.03 -25.57
N GLU A 553 0.11 -6.10 -24.96
CA GLU A 553 0.58 -7.47 -25.16
C GLU A 553 0.39 -7.92 -26.62
N ALA A 554 -0.78 -7.64 -27.21
CA ALA A 554 -1.08 -7.92 -28.60
C ALA A 554 -0.21 -7.11 -29.58
N ALA A 555 -0.07 -5.80 -29.36
CA ALA A 555 0.78 -4.95 -30.21
C ALA A 555 2.28 -5.23 -30.02
N GLY A 556 2.67 -5.65 -28.82
CA GLY A 556 4.06 -5.87 -28.41
C GLY A 556 4.62 -7.25 -28.75
N HIS A 557 3.76 -8.25 -29.02
CA HIS A 557 4.13 -9.66 -29.16
C HIS A 557 4.97 -10.19 -27.97
N SER A 558 4.80 -9.58 -26.80
CA SER A 558 5.64 -9.77 -25.62
C SER A 558 4.81 -10.41 -24.50
N PRO A 559 4.94 -11.73 -24.27
CA PRO A 559 4.08 -12.43 -23.33
C PRO A 559 4.32 -12.01 -21.87
N GLY A 560 3.27 -12.11 -21.06
CA GLY A 560 3.28 -11.85 -19.62
C GLY A 560 2.85 -10.44 -19.23
N PHE A 561 2.55 -9.54 -20.17
CA PHE A 561 2.10 -8.17 -19.85
C PHE A 561 0.76 -8.11 -19.07
N THR A 562 -0.04 -9.17 -19.14
CA THR A 562 -1.30 -9.31 -18.37
C THR A 562 -1.16 -10.02 -17.02
N SER A 563 -0.01 -10.63 -16.69
CA SER A 563 0.13 -11.50 -15.50
C SER A 563 1.41 -11.31 -14.67
N GLU A 564 2.50 -10.87 -15.29
CA GLU A 564 3.81 -10.74 -14.65
C GLU A 564 4.08 -9.31 -14.16
N GLU A 565 5.02 -9.17 -13.22
CA GLU A 565 5.68 -7.90 -12.94
C GLU A 565 6.69 -7.62 -14.08
N LYS A 566 6.59 -6.48 -14.75
CA LYS A 566 7.56 -6.01 -15.75
C LYS A 566 8.28 -4.76 -15.26
N ASP A 567 9.35 -4.37 -15.94
CA ASP A 567 10.02 -3.10 -15.63
C ASP A 567 9.26 -1.90 -16.24
N PRO A 568 9.17 -0.75 -15.55
CA PRO A 568 8.73 0.51 -16.13
C PRO A 568 9.44 0.89 -17.44
N GLU A 569 10.72 0.54 -17.63
CA GLU A 569 11.45 0.72 -18.88
C GLU A 569 10.83 -0.07 -20.04
N GLU A 570 10.52 -1.36 -19.83
CA GLU A 570 9.92 -2.23 -20.83
C GLU A 570 8.53 -1.71 -21.23
N PHE A 571 7.74 -1.29 -20.23
CA PHE A 571 6.44 -0.66 -20.43
C PHE A 571 6.53 0.65 -21.21
N LEU A 572 7.41 1.58 -20.81
CA LEU A 572 7.56 2.88 -21.49
C LEU A 572 8.03 2.69 -22.94
N THR A 573 9.03 1.83 -23.16
CA THR A 573 9.55 1.53 -24.49
C THR A 573 8.47 0.96 -25.40
N LEU A 574 7.65 0.03 -24.89
CA LEU A 574 6.53 -0.55 -25.64
C LEU A 574 5.44 0.50 -25.92
N LEU A 575 5.01 1.26 -24.92
CA LEU A 575 3.98 2.29 -25.05
C LEU A 575 4.37 3.36 -26.06
N PHE A 576 5.61 3.87 -25.99
CA PHE A 576 6.13 4.90 -26.88
C PHE A 576 6.29 4.37 -28.31
N ARG A 577 6.67 3.10 -28.48
CA ARG A 577 6.71 2.42 -29.78
C ARG A 577 5.33 2.27 -30.41
N VAL A 578 4.33 1.88 -29.63
CA VAL A 578 2.93 1.74 -30.09
C VAL A 578 2.33 3.11 -30.46
N LEU A 579 2.62 4.14 -29.66
CA LEU A 579 2.12 5.50 -29.88
C LEU A 579 2.99 6.35 -30.82
N LYS A 580 4.05 5.76 -31.41
CA LYS A 580 5.04 6.41 -32.28
C LYS A 580 5.50 7.77 -31.78
N VAL A 581 5.83 7.81 -30.50
CA VAL A 581 6.27 9.03 -29.81
C VAL A 581 7.70 9.35 -30.27
N GLU A 582 7.95 10.60 -30.64
CA GLU A 582 9.32 11.05 -30.91
C GLU A 582 10.17 10.95 -29.64
N PRO A 583 11.50 10.76 -29.76
CA PRO A 583 12.38 10.73 -28.60
C PRO A 583 12.23 12.01 -27.75
N LEU A 584 12.04 11.85 -26.43
CA LEU A 584 11.80 12.99 -25.53
C LEU A 584 12.99 13.96 -25.49
N PHE A 585 14.18 13.47 -25.78
CA PHE A 585 15.40 14.25 -25.88
C PHE A 585 16.44 13.55 -26.74
N LYS A 586 17.47 14.31 -27.15
CA LYS A 586 18.60 13.82 -27.93
C LYS A 586 19.89 14.07 -27.19
N ILE A 587 20.72 13.03 -27.09
CA ILE A 587 22.09 13.12 -26.57
C ILE A 587 23.08 12.87 -27.71
N ARG A 588 24.19 13.59 -27.70
CA ARG A 588 25.29 13.42 -28.63
C ARG A 588 26.58 13.19 -27.84
N SER A 589 27.42 12.29 -28.33
CA SER A 589 28.83 12.22 -27.95
C SER A 589 29.67 12.95 -28.99
N ALA A 590 30.80 13.54 -28.59
CA ALA A 590 31.67 14.27 -29.49
C ALA A 590 31.93 13.48 -30.79
N ASP A 591 31.73 14.15 -31.93
CA ASP A 591 31.91 13.63 -33.29
C ASP A 591 30.98 12.45 -33.71
N LYS A 592 29.84 12.24 -33.02
CA LYS A 592 28.79 11.28 -33.42
C LYS A 592 27.45 11.96 -33.78
N ASP A 593 26.58 11.21 -34.45
CA ASP A 593 25.20 11.61 -34.68
C ASP A 593 24.38 11.62 -33.37
N PRO A 594 23.35 12.48 -33.24
CA PRO A 594 22.47 12.50 -32.07
C PRO A 594 21.70 11.19 -31.92
N GLN A 595 21.73 10.63 -30.72
CA GLN A 595 20.88 9.50 -30.33
C GLN A 595 19.63 10.04 -29.62
N GLY A 596 18.45 9.73 -30.17
CA GLY A 596 17.18 9.97 -29.50
C GLY A 596 16.95 8.97 -28.36
N CYS A 597 16.53 9.47 -27.20
CA CYS A 597 16.25 8.68 -26.00
C CYS A 597 14.85 9.01 -25.42
N ILE A 598 14.27 8.04 -24.70
CA ILE A 598 13.03 8.23 -23.91
C ILE A 598 13.40 8.54 -22.45
N PHE A 599 14.40 7.84 -21.92
CA PHE A 599 14.94 7.99 -20.57
C PHE A 599 16.47 7.84 -20.63
N TYR A 600 17.15 8.30 -19.58
CA TYR A 600 18.61 8.19 -19.46
C TYR A 600 18.97 7.36 -18.23
N GLN A 601 19.69 6.26 -18.45
CA GLN A 601 20.26 5.46 -17.37
C GLN A 601 21.53 6.13 -16.85
N ILE A 602 21.50 6.55 -15.58
CA ILE A 602 22.69 7.03 -14.89
C ILE A 602 23.62 5.83 -14.67
N PHE A 603 24.85 5.91 -15.17
CA PHE A 603 25.92 4.95 -14.93
C PHE A 603 27.10 5.64 -14.23
N MET A 604 28.02 4.84 -13.70
CA MET A 604 29.20 5.34 -13.00
C MET A 604 30.44 4.55 -13.39
N GLU A 605 31.53 5.26 -13.68
CA GLU A 605 32.80 4.64 -14.04
C GLU A 605 33.77 4.57 -12.83
N GLY A 606 34.70 3.63 -12.90
CA GLY A 606 35.50 3.11 -11.77
C GLY A 606 36.49 4.08 -11.14
N SER A 607 35.98 5.06 -10.38
CA SER A 607 36.74 5.88 -9.42
C SER A 607 35.80 6.54 -8.39
N ALA A 608 34.56 6.87 -8.80
CA ALA A 608 33.52 7.38 -7.91
C ALA A 608 32.75 6.28 -7.15
N GLY A 609 32.92 5.00 -7.51
CA GLY A 609 32.23 3.82 -6.95
C GLY A 609 32.70 3.40 -5.55
N GLY A 610 32.98 4.36 -4.67
CA GLY A 610 33.39 4.12 -3.29
C GLY A 610 32.22 4.16 -2.32
N ALA A 611 31.84 3.01 -1.76
CA ALA A 611 31.03 2.95 -0.54
C ALA A 611 31.78 3.70 0.58
N GLY A 612 31.37 4.93 0.84
CA GLY A 612 32.09 5.88 1.70
C GLY A 612 32.00 7.36 1.28
N ARG A 613 31.47 7.68 0.10
CA ARG A 613 31.39 9.07 -0.41
C ARG A 613 29.97 9.68 -0.40
N GLY A 614 29.39 9.81 0.80
CA GLY A 614 28.22 10.66 1.06
C GLY A 614 26.89 10.25 0.41
N VAL A 615 25.93 11.18 0.46
CA VAL A 615 24.63 11.10 -0.21
C VAL A 615 24.72 11.93 -1.50
N PRO A 616 24.79 11.34 -2.70
CA PRO A 616 24.87 12.12 -3.93
C PRO A 616 23.53 12.75 -4.31
N THR A 617 23.57 13.91 -4.95
CA THR A 617 22.38 14.51 -5.57
C THR A 617 22.16 14.01 -6.99
N VAL A 618 20.92 14.02 -7.49
CA VAL A 618 20.64 13.62 -8.88
C VAL A 618 21.35 14.54 -9.90
N GLN A 619 21.56 15.82 -9.59
CA GLN A 619 22.41 16.73 -10.38
C GLN A 619 23.84 16.19 -10.51
N GLN A 620 24.49 15.85 -9.39
CA GLN A 620 25.86 15.32 -9.38
C GLN A 620 25.98 13.99 -10.12
N LEU A 621 24.97 13.12 -9.99
CA LEU A 621 24.90 11.84 -10.70
C LEU A 621 24.74 12.02 -12.22
N LEU A 622 23.88 12.95 -12.65
CA LEU A 622 23.69 13.27 -14.06
C LEU A 622 24.95 13.90 -14.68
N GLU A 623 25.54 14.90 -14.02
CA GLU A 623 26.80 15.52 -14.44
C GLU A 623 27.93 14.49 -14.57
N GLY A 624 28.10 13.62 -13.56
CA GLY A 624 29.14 12.59 -13.56
C GLY A 624 28.94 11.53 -14.65
N SER A 625 27.70 11.08 -14.87
CA SER A 625 27.36 10.09 -15.90
C SER A 625 27.57 10.63 -17.32
N LEU A 626 27.13 11.87 -17.58
CA LEU A 626 27.33 12.53 -18.88
C LEU A 626 28.82 12.84 -19.13
N ALA A 627 29.54 13.32 -18.12
CA ALA A 627 30.98 13.58 -18.23
C ALA A 627 31.81 12.31 -18.49
N ALA A 628 31.45 11.18 -17.86
CA ALA A 628 32.09 9.89 -18.12
C ALA A 628 31.79 9.37 -19.53
N GLY A 629 30.56 9.54 -20.03
CA GLY A 629 30.18 9.16 -21.39
C GLY A 629 30.69 10.09 -22.51
N ASP A 630 31.30 11.24 -22.16
CA ASP A 630 31.57 12.34 -23.08
C ASP A 630 30.30 12.74 -23.88
N LEU A 631 29.18 12.90 -23.16
CA LEU A 631 27.83 13.13 -23.66
C LEU A 631 27.31 14.54 -23.33
N LYS A 632 26.51 15.10 -24.23
CA LYS A 632 25.75 16.34 -24.03
C LYS A 632 24.34 16.24 -24.62
N PHE A 633 23.43 17.07 -24.13
CA PHE A 633 22.13 17.28 -24.75
C PHE A 633 22.26 18.23 -25.95
N THR A 634 21.68 17.87 -27.10
CA THR A 634 21.71 18.75 -28.29
C THR A 634 20.70 19.89 -28.19
N GLU A 635 19.61 19.69 -27.46
CA GLU A 635 18.53 20.64 -27.26
C GLU A 635 17.94 20.50 -25.85
N ALA A 636 17.31 21.56 -25.34
CA ALA A 636 16.73 21.57 -24.00
C ALA A 636 15.48 20.67 -23.94
N PRO A 637 15.47 19.59 -23.13
CA PRO A 637 14.36 18.65 -23.09
C PRO A 637 13.11 19.26 -22.43
N SER A 638 11.93 18.95 -22.97
CA SER A 638 10.65 19.30 -22.33
C SER A 638 10.36 18.38 -21.14
N CYS A 639 10.63 17.08 -21.29
CA CYS A 639 10.53 16.03 -20.27
C CYS A 639 11.85 15.24 -20.21
N LEU A 640 12.38 15.04 -19.01
CA LEU A 640 13.60 14.27 -18.77
C LEU A 640 13.32 13.20 -17.71
N ILE A 641 13.46 11.93 -18.11
CA ILE A 641 13.27 10.77 -17.23
C ILE A 641 14.66 10.17 -16.95
N LEU A 642 15.07 10.18 -15.68
CA LEU A 642 16.37 9.67 -15.23
C LEU A 642 16.20 8.39 -14.42
N GLN A 643 16.75 7.27 -14.89
CA GLN A 643 16.86 6.05 -14.09
C GLN A 643 18.06 6.16 -13.14
N MET A 644 17.84 5.78 -11.89
CA MET A 644 18.87 5.81 -10.84
C MET A 644 19.86 4.65 -11.02
N PRO A 645 21.12 4.79 -10.56
CA PRO A 645 22.15 3.75 -10.71
C PRO A 645 21.87 2.53 -9.83
N ARG A 646 21.18 1.54 -10.41
CA ARG A 646 20.84 0.24 -9.82
C ARG A 646 21.25 -0.88 -10.76
N ASN A 647 21.45 -2.09 -10.21
CA ASN A 647 21.80 -3.26 -11.01
C ASN A 647 21.00 -4.49 -10.51
N GLY A 648 19.82 -4.69 -11.09
CA GLY A 648 18.86 -5.68 -10.61
C GLY A 648 18.20 -5.32 -9.27
N LYS A 649 17.53 -6.29 -8.63
CA LYS A 649 16.70 -6.06 -7.43
C LYS A 649 17.52 -5.83 -6.15
N ASP A 650 18.71 -6.41 -6.04
CA ASP A 650 19.49 -6.42 -4.79
C ASP A 650 20.61 -5.37 -4.72
N TYR A 651 21.07 -4.83 -5.86
CA TYR A 651 22.17 -3.87 -5.90
C TYR A 651 21.68 -2.43 -6.17
N LYS A 652 21.77 -1.61 -5.12
CA LYS A 652 21.69 -0.14 -5.21
C LYS A 652 23.10 0.42 -5.09
N ALA A 653 23.53 1.27 -6.02
CA ALA A 653 24.89 1.83 -5.96
C ALA A 653 25.09 2.80 -4.79
N PHE A 654 24.01 3.40 -4.28
CA PHE A 654 23.97 4.21 -3.07
C PHE A 654 22.81 3.77 -2.18
N ALA A 655 23.01 3.81 -0.86
CA ALA A 655 21.95 3.52 0.11
C ALA A 655 20.90 4.65 0.18
N THR A 656 21.28 5.87 -0.21
CA THR A 656 20.47 7.07 -0.19
C THR A 656 20.93 8.00 -1.31
N ILE A 657 19.99 8.54 -2.08
CA ILE A 657 20.21 9.52 -3.14
C ILE A 657 19.29 10.70 -2.82
N LEU A 658 19.73 11.93 -3.05
CA LEU A 658 18.90 13.13 -2.93
C LEU A 658 18.33 13.54 -4.30
N PRO A 659 17.03 13.37 -4.57
CA PRO A 659 16.39 13.92 -5.75
C PRO A 659 16.50 15.44 -5.75
N SER A 660 17.21 15.99 -6.73
CA SER A 660 17.30 17.44 -6.89
C SER A 660 15.91 18.00 -7.19
N LEU A 661 15.42 18.98 -6.44
CA LEU A 661 14.13 19.63 -6.74
C LEU A 661 14.14 20.40 -8.07
N GLU A 662 15.33 20.88 -8.45
CA GLU A 662 15.62 21.56 -9.71
C GLU A 662 16.93 21.01 -10.27
N LEU A 663 16.97 20.70 -11.57
CA LEU A 663 18.18 20.35 -12.32
C LEU A 663 18.58 21.53 -13.20
N ASP A 664 19.88 21.79 -13.29
CA ASP A 664 20.45 22.75 -14.22
C ASP A 664 21.12 22.01 -15.39
N LEU A 665 20.65 22.28 -16.61
CA LEU A 665 21.15 21.67 -17.83
C LEU A 665 22.01 22.62 -18.68
N THR A 666 22.19 23.88 -18.26
CA THR A 666 22.95 24.90 -19.01
C THR A 666 24.36 24.40 -19.36
N ASP A 667 25.01 23.77 -18.39
CA ASP A 667 26.37 23.22 -18.50
C ASP A 667 26.44 21.88 -19.26
N LEU A 668 25.29 21.27 -19.54
CA LEU A 668 25.13 19.95 -20.17
C LEU A 668 24.62 20.04 -21.62
N LEU A 669 24.24 21.23 -22.10
CA LEU A 669 23.78 21.50 -23.46
C LEU A 669 24.94 21.86 -24.41
N GLU A 670 24.88 21.43 -25.67
CA GLU A 670 25.96 21.67 -26.65
C GLU A 670 26.13 23.15 -27.02
N ASP A 671 25.08 23.77 -27.57
CA ASP A 671 25.15 25.08 -28.23
C ASP A 671 24.55 26.19 -27.33
N THR A 672 25.02 26.28 -26.09
CA THR A 672 24.54 27.26 -25.08
C THR A 672 25.65 28.18 -24.58
N PRO A 673 25.37 29.48 -24.36
CA PRO A 673 26.32 30.38 -23.74
C PRO A 673 26.48 30.04 -22.25
N ARG A 674 27.72 29.80 -21.82
CA ARG A 674 28.05 29.44 -20.43
C ARG A 674 28.95 30.47 -19.77
N GLU A 675 28.89 30.53 -18.45
CA GLU A 675 29.76 31.39 -17.64
C GLU A 675 31.10 30.70 -17.33
N CYS A 676 32.20 31.46 -17.34
CA CYS A 676 33.49 31.00 -16.87
C CYS A 676 33.45 30.76 -15.36
N CYS A 677 33.77 29.53 -14.91
CA CYS A 677 33.77 29.15 -13.49
C CYS A 677 34.74 29.95 -12.58
N ILE A 678 35.59 30.82 -13.14
CA ILE A 678 36.54 31.67 -12.40
C ILE A 678 36.10 33.14 -12.35
N CYS A 679 35.62 33.70 -13.46
CA CYS A 679 35.39 35.14 -13.60
C CYS A 679 33.99 35.51 -14.14
N GLN A 680 33.09 34.52 -14.28
CA GLN A 680 31.70 34.64 -14.74
C GLN A 680 31.48 35.21 -16.16
N ALA A 681 32.49 35.81 -16.79
CA ALA A 681 32.47 36.19 -18.21
C ALA A 681 32.26 34.97 -19.13
N LEU A 682 31.80 35.20 -20.37
CA LEU A 682 31.51 34.15 -21.36
C LEU A 682 32.66 33.13 -21.49
N ALA A 683 32.32 31.86 -21.34
CA ALA A 683 33.24 30.77 -21.55
C ALA A 683 33.35 30.40 -23.04
N LEU A 684 34.58 30.14 -23.49
CA LEU A 684 34.92 29.79 -24.87
C LEU A 684 35.52 28.38 -24.98
N SER A 685 35.83 27.74 -23.86
CA SER A 685 36.43 26.42 -23.82
C SER A 685 36.05 25.69 -22.55
N GLU A 686 35.90 24.37 -22.63
CA GLU A 686 35.73 23.48 -21.50
C GLU A 686 36.88 22.48 -21.40
N CYS A 687 37.12 21.92 -20.22
CA CYS A 687 38.13 20.88 -20.05
C CYS A 687 37.57 19.71 -19.23
N PRO A 688 37.18 18.59 -19.87
CA PRO A 688 36.71 17.39 -19.18
C PRO A 688 37.71 16.86 -18.14
N GLN A 689 39.01 16.98 -18.42
CA GLN A 689 40.08 16.54 -17.51
C GLN A 689 40.24 17.41 -16.26
N CYS A 690 39.65 18.61 -16.22
CA CYS A 690 39.59 19.40 -14.98
C CYS A 690 38.38 19.03 -14.10
N TYR A 691 37.45 18.20 -14.60
CA TYR A 691 36.31 17.74 -13.82
C TYR A 691 36.79 16.94 -12.60
N GLY A 692 36.24 17.24 -11.43
CA GLY A 692 36.66 16.65 -10.16
C GLY A 692 37.97 17.17 -9.55
N ASP A 693 38.70 18.11 -10.18
CA ASP A 693 39.84 18.79 -9.53
C ASP A 693 39.33 19.68 -8.37
N PRO A 694 39.65 19.36 -7.09
CA PRO A 694 39.13 20.09 -5.93
C PRO A 694 39.79 21.46 -5.73
N SER A 695 40.87 21.76 -6.45
CA SER A 695 41.54 23.07 -6.38
C SER A 695 40.89 24.16 -7.24
N ILE A 696 39.82 23.83 -7.97
CA ILE A 696 39.08 24.73 -8.87
C ILE A 696 37.60 24.77 -8.46
N GLY A 697 37.32 25.05 -7.19
CA GLY A 697 35.95 25.10 -6.65
C GLY A 697 35.21 23.75 -6.64
N ALA A 698 34.02 23.73 -6.06
CA ALA A 698 33.15 22.54 -6.03
C ALA A 698 31.97 22.72 -6.99
N GLY A 699 31.66 21.69 -7.79
CA GLY A 699 30.49 21.64 -8.69
C GLY A 699 30.74 21.92 -10.18
N SER A 700 29.88 21.32 -11.01
CA SER A 700 29.70 21.43 -12.46
C SER A 700 30.92 21.32 -13.40
N THR A 701 30.63 21.34 -14.71
CA THR A 701 31.63 21.19 -15.77
C THR A 701 32.62 22.36 -15.78
N ARG A 702 33.83 22.11 -16.27
CA ARG A 702 34.93 23.08 -16.15
C ARG A 702 35.08 23.91 -17.41
N GLN A 703 34.24 24.93 -17.53
CA GLN A 703 34.33 25.93 -18.60
C GLN A 703 35.03 27.23 -18.20
N TYR A 704 35.73 27.82 -19.16
CA TYR A 704 36.61 28.96 -18.97
C TYR A 704 36.51 29.95 -20.14
N CYS A 705 36.67 31.25 -19.86
CA CYS A 705 37.04 32.22 -20.88
C CYS A 705 38.51 31.98 -21.32
N ALA A 706 38.94 32.52 -22.46
CA ALA A 706 40.28 32.26 -23.00
C ALA A 706 41.43 32.57 -22.00
N ILE A 707 41.31 33.65 -21.23
CA ILE A 707 42.32 34.09 -20.26
C ILE A 707 42.40 33.11 -19.08
N CYS A 708 41.27 32.82 -18.44
CA CYS A 708 41.20 31.90 -17.30
C CYS A 708 41.62 30.48 -17.71
N CYS A 709 41.24 30.03 -18.93
CA CYS A 709 41.68 28.76 -19.48
C CYS A 709 43.21 28.69 -19.52
N GLN A 710 43.86 29.70 -20.09
CA GLN A 710 45.32 29.74 -20.18
C GLN A 710 46.00 29.80 -18.80
N GLN A 711 45.43 30.53 -17.83
CA GLN A 711 45.98 30.62 -16.48
C GLN A 711 45.88 29.29 -15.72
N VAL A 712 44.71 28.64 -15.74
CA VAL A 712 44.47 27.35 -15.07
C VAL A 712 45.40 26.25 -15.60
N HIS A 713 45.63 26.23 -16.90
CA HIS A 713 46.45 25.23 -17.59
C HIS A 713 47.96 25.54 -17.59
N ARG A 714 48.40 26.70 -17.08
CA ARG A 714 49.81 26.94 -16.71
C ARG A 714 50.21 26.21 -15.41
N HIS A 715 49.25 25.78 -14.60
CA HIS A 715 49.53 25.06 -13.35
C HIS A 715 50.17 23.69 -13.62
N ARG A 716 51.18 23.32 -12.82
CA ARG A 716 51.98 22.10 -13.05
C ARG A 716 51.13 20.81 -13.13
N ALA A 717 50.08 20.72 -12.32
CA ALA A 717 49.19 19.55 -12.30
C ALA A 717 48.26 19.45 -13.52
N ARG A 718 48.03 20.55 -14.26
CA ARG A 718 47.01 20.64 -15.32
C ARG A 718 47.56 20.94 -16.71
N ARG A 719 48.88 21.16 -16.83
CA ARG A 719 49.55 21.46 -18.10
C ARG A 719 49.41 20.36 -19.17
N SER A 720 49.10 19.13 -18.77
CA SER A 720 48.83 17.99 -19.66
C SER A 720 47.37 17.89 -20.12
N HIS A 721 46.45 18.67 -19.53
CA HIS A 721 45.04 18.61 -19.89
C HIS A 721 44.80 19.28 -21.25
N ARG A 722 43.78 18.81 -21.97
CA ARG A 722 43.37 19.33 -23.28
C ARG A 722 42.00 19.99 -23.19
N PRO A 723 41.94 21.34 -23.13
CA PRO A 723 40.69 22.07 -23.32
C PRO A 723 40.14 21.84 -24.74
N ARG A 724 38.82 21.79 -24.85
CA ARG A 724 38.07 21.77 -26.11
C ARG A 724 37.33 23.10 -26.27
N PRO A 725 37.19 23.66 -27.48
CA PRO A 725 36.36 24.84 -27.70
C PRO A 725 34.90 24.51 -27.44
N LEU A 726 34.16 25.46 -26.85
CA LEU A 726 32.70 25.39 -26.80
C LEU A 726 32.12 25.86 -28.14
N ARG A 727 30.99 25.26 -28.55
CA ARG A 727 30.18 25.82 -29.64
C ARG A 727 29.33 26.94 -29.09
N LEU A 728 29.25 28.04 -29.83
CA LEU A 728 28.40 29.18 -29.51
C LEU A 728 27.37 29.35 -30.63
N PRO A 729 26.15 29.81 -30.32
CA PRO A 729 25.22 30.28 -31.34
C PRO A 729 25.87 31.34 -32.25
N PRO A 730 25.73 31.26 -33.59
CA PRO A 730 26.37 32.19 -34.53
C PRO A 730 26.09 33.67 -34.25
N GLU A 731 24.93 33.97 -33.66
CA GLU A 731 24.51 35.31 -33.26
C GLU A 731 25.40 35.91 -32.16
N LEU A 732 26.01 35.06 -31.32
CA LEU A 732 26.88 35.47 -30.21
C LEU A 732 28.37 35.53 -30.59
N GLU A 733 28.77 35.03 -31.76
CA GLU A 733 30.16 35.14 -32.23
C GLU A 733 30.56 36.57 -32.61
N HIS A 734 29.58 37.46 -32.87
CA HIS A 734 29.80 38.80 -33.42
C HIS A 734 29.18 39.94 -32.61
N LEU A 735 28.44 39.64 -31.55
CA LEU A 735 27.85 40.65 -30.65
C LEU A 735 28.71 40.88 -29.40
N PRO A 736 28.73 42.10 -28.84
CA PRO A 736 29.27 42.29 -27.49
C PRO A 736 28.46 41.45 -26.49
N PRO A 737 29.10 40.94 -25.41
CA PRO A 737 28.41 40.10 -24.43
C PRO A 737 27.18 40.83 -23.87
N PRO A 738 26.02 40.14 -23.76
CA PRO A 738 24.79 40.77 -23.32
C PRO A 738 24.93 41.34 -21.90
N PRO A 739 24.18 42.42 -21.56
CA PRO A 739 24.22 43.03 -20.24
C PRO A 739 23.46 42.19 -19.20
N GLY A 740 24.04 41.05 -18.82
CA GLY A 740 23.52 40.14 -17.79
C GLY A 740 24.10 38.73 -17.91
N PRO A 741 23.95 37.90 -16.86
CA PRO A 741 24.26 36.47 -16.96
C PRO A 741 23.37 35.80 -18.02
N PRO A 742 23.86 34.80 -18.77
CA PRO A 742 23.02 34.06 -19.71
C PRO A 742 21.86 33.36 -18.99
N PRO A 743 20.67 33.24 -19.62
CA PRO A 743 19.54 32.56 -19.00
C PRO A 743 19.88 31.09 -18.77
N ARG A 744 19.82 30.65 -17.51
CA ARG A 744 20.06 29.25 -17.14
C ARG A 744 18.87 28.39 -17.54
N GLN A 745 19.15 27.23 -18.13
CA GLN A 745 18.13 26.28 -18.56
C GLN A 745 17.94 25.24 -17.45
N THR A 746 16.84 25.36 -16.70
CA THR A 746 16.54 24.46 -15.58
C THR A 746 15.27 23.64 -15.81
N MET A 747 15.14 22.55 -15.05
CA MET A 747 13.98 21.65 -15.04
C MET A 747 13.56 21.35 -13.60
N GLN A 748 12.27 21.18 -13.36
CA GLN A 748 11.72 20.90 -12.02
C GLN A 748 11.31 19.44 -11.87
N LEU A 749 11.65 18.85 -10.72
CA LEU A 749 11.19 17.53 -10.31
C LEU A 749 9.68 17.60 -10.04
N TYR A 750 8.91 16.77 -10.74
CA TYR A 750 7.46 16.65 -10.55
C TYR A 750 7.00 15.27 -10.12
N ALA A 751 7.75 14.22 -10.43
CA ALA A 751 7.43 12.88 -9.97
C ALA A 751 8.68 12.03 -9.73
N ALA A 752 8.58 11.07 -8.83
CA ALA A 752 9.61 10.08 -8.57
C ALA A 752 8.96 8.70 -8.38
N LEU A 753 9.34 7.76 -9.24
CA LEU A 753 8.93 6.36 -9.18
C LEU A 753 9.90 5.62 -8.26
N CYS A 754 9.41 4.87 -7.29
CA CYS A 754 10.22 4.20 -6.27
C CYS A 754 9.91 2.70 -6.19
N ILE A 755 10.94 1.88 -6.01
CA ILE A 755 10.83 0.43 -5.76
C ILE A 755 11.76 -0.01 -4.63
N GLN A 756 11.18 -0.74 -3.67
CA GLN A 756 11.91 -1.34 -2.55
C GLN A 756 12.42 -2.75 -2.89
N THR A 757 11.54 -3.62 -3.42
CA THR A 757 11.86 -5.02 -3.80
C THR A 757 11.13 -5.47 -5.08
N SER A 758 9.80 -5.43 -5.06
CA SER A 758 8.91 -5.92 -6.15
C SER A 758 7.55 -5.20 -6.14
N HIS A 759 7.54 -3.94 -5.69
CA HIS A 759 6.32 -3.12 -5.64
C HIS A 759 6.67 -1.67 -5.89
N TYR A 760 6.24 -1.18 -7.05
CA TYR A 760 6.43 0.21 -7.47
C TYR A 760 5.37 1.12 -6.83
N VAL A 761 5.82 2.29 -6.39
CA VAL A 761 4.98 3.36 -5.85
C VAL A 761 5.43 4.71 -6.43
N ALA A 762 4.53 5.68 -6.43
CA ALA A 762 4.82 7.01 -6.98
C ALA A 762 4.83 8.07 -5.88
N PHE A 763 5.76 9.01 -6.01
CA PHE A 763 5.66 10.34 -5.42
C PHE A 763 5.35 11.32 -6.54
N ALA A 764 4.36 12.20 -6.34
CA ALA A 764 4.02 13.24 -7.31
C ALA A 764 3.85 14.58 -6.59
N ARG A 765 4.41 15.63 -7.19
CA ARG A 765 4.26 17.01 -6.76
C ARG A 765 3.04 17.61 -7.44
N HIS A 766 2.09 18.11 -6.67
CA HIS A 766 0.82 18.65 -7.18
C HIS A 766 0.77 20.18 -7.24
N GLY A 767 1.87 20.87 -6.94
CA GLY A 767 1.96 22.32 -7.06
C GLY A 767 3.31 22.92 -6.70
N PRO A 768 3.47 24.24 -6.83
CA PRO A 768 4.76 24.91 -6.69
C PRO A 768 5.23 25.02 -5.23
N ARG A 769 4.36 24.92 -4.22
CA ARG A 769 4.77 25.04 -2.82
C ARG A 769 5.55 23.80 -2.36
N ARG A 770 6.50 24.01 -1.44
CA ARG A 770 7.45 22.98 -0.97
C ARG A 770 6.78 21.68 -0.53
N GLY A 771 5.82 21.76 0.41
CA GLY A 771 5.09 20.59 0.94
C GLY A 771 3.99 19.99 0.06
N GLN A 772 3.84 20.38 -1.21
CA GLN A 772 2.76 19.86 -2.09
C GLN A 772 3.13 18.51 -2.73
N TRP A 773 3.36 17.49 -1.88
CA TRP A 773 3.72 16.13 -2.26
C TRP A 773 2.67 15.09 -1.89
N LEU A 774 2.39 14.18 -2.82
CA LEU A 774 1.49 13.04 -2.65
C LEU A 774 2.22 11.73 -2.89
N PHE A 775 1.99 10.77 -2.00
CA PHE A 775 2.44 9.39 -2.09
C PHE A 775 1.29 8.50 -2.58
N PHE A 776 1.50 7.74 -3.65
CA PHE A 776 0.53 6.85 -4.26
C PHE A 776 0.99 5.39 -4.23
N ASP A 777 0.10 4.52 -3.77
CA ASP A 777 0.25 3.06 -3.76
C ASP A 777 -1.01 2.41 -4.37
N SER A 778 -0.84 1.66 -5.46
CA SER A 778 -1.95 1.03 -6.19
C SER A 778 -2.54 -0.20 -5.51
N MET A 779 -1.85 -0.75 -4.50
CA MET A 779 -2.22 -1.96 -3.76
C MET A 779 -2.13 -1.75 -2.23
N ALA A 780 -2.47 -0.54 -1.78
CA ALA A 780 -2.35 -0.13 -0.38
C ALA A 780 -3.16 -0.97 0.62
N ASP A 781 -4.28 -1.54 0.19
CA ASP A 781 -5.09 -2.50 0.94
C ASP A 781 -5.82 -3.47 -0.01
N ARG A 782 -6.46 -4.52 0.52
CA ARG A 782 -7.16 -5.53 -0.28
C ARG A 782 -8.49 -5.98 0.36
N GLN A 783 -9.56 -5.92 -0.43
CA GLN A 783 -10.88 -6.40 -0.03
C GLN A 783 -11.16 -7.78 -0.65
N GLY A 784 -11.28 -8.80 0.20
CA GLY A 784 -11.64 -10.18 -0.20
C GLY A 784 -10.46 -11.15 -0.33
N GLY A 785 -10.80 -12.43 -0.56
CA GLY A 785 -9.86 -13.56 -0.66
C GLY A 785 -9.29 -13.77 -2.06
N GLN A 786 -9.35 -15.00 -2.59
CA GLN A 786 -8.90 -15.29 -3.97
C GLN A 786 -9.62 -14.42 -5.01
N ASN A 787 -10.94 -14.25 -4.88
CA ASN A 787 -11.76 -13.39 -5.73
C ASN A 787 -11.83 -11.92 -5.25
N GLY A 788 -10.84 -11.47 -4.45
CA GLY A 788 -10.76 -10.12 -3.90
C GLY A 788 -9.95 -9.14 -4.76
N PHE A 789 -10.25 -7.86 -4.66
CA PHE A 789 -9.63 -6.75 -5.38
C PHE A 789 -8.81 -5.84 -4.46
N ASN A 790 -7.84 -5.12 -5.01
CA ASN A 790 -7.03 -4.17 -4.24
C ASN A 790 -7.72 -2.80 -4.16
N ILE A 791 -7.42 -2.04 -3.11
CA ILE A 791 -7.87 -0.67 -2.91
C ILE A 791 -6.64 0.24 -2.99
N PRO A 792 -6.56 1.15 -3.98
CA PRO A 792 -5.45 2.09 -4.09
C PRO A 792 -5.62 3.23 -3.08
N ARG A 793 -4.51 3.86 -2.70
CA ARG A 793 -4.51 5.00 -1.79
C ARG A 793 -3.52 6.06 -2.24
N VAL A 794 -3.94 7.32 -2.12
CA VAL A 794 -3.09 8.50 -2.26
C VAL A 794 -3.07 9.22 -0.92
N THR A 795 -1.88 9.53 -0.40
CA THR A 795 -1.68 10.13 0.93
C THR A 795 -0.81 11.38 0.81
N PRO A 796 -1.16 12.51 1.45
CA PRO A 796 -0.27 13.67 1.56
C PRO A 796 0.99 13.28 2.33
N CYS A 797 2.14 13.70 1.82
CA CYS A 797 3.44 13.48 2.47
C CYS A 797 4.27 14.77 2.48
N PRO A 798 3.75 15.87 3.06
CA PRO A 798 4.44 17.16 3.09
C PRO A 798 5.82 17.09 3.78
N GLU A 799 6.01 16.17 4.72
CA GLU A 799 7.27 15.92 5.42
C GLU A 799 8.42 15.54 4.49
N VAL A 800 8.12 15.04 3.28
CA VAL A 800 9.13 14.74 2.25
C VAL A 800 9.88 16.00 1.83
N ALA A 801 9.22 17.16 1.81
CA ALA A 801 9.82 18.42 1.39
C ALA A 801 10.97 18.84 2.31
N ASP A 802 10.80 18.66 3.62
CA ASP A 802 11.80 19.04 4.63
C ASP A 802 13.13 18.31 4.36
N TYR A 803 13.10 17.02 4.03
CA TYR A 803 14.30 16.23 3.71
C TYR A 803 14.88 16.48 2.32
N LEU A 804 14.06 16.92 1.35
CA LEU A 804 14.55 17.30 0.01
C LEU A 804 15.29 18.64 0.00
N GLU A 805 15.14 19.45 1.06
CA GLU A 805 15.82 20.73 1.24
C GLU A 805 17.05 20.65 2.17
N MET A 806 17.25 19.51 2.84
CA MET A 806 18.46 19.23 3.63
C MET A 806 19.69 19.09 2.74
N SER A 807 20.86 19.41 3.29
CA SER A 807 22.13 19.21 2.58
C SER A 807 22.49 17.72 2.49
N PRO A 808 23.25 17.31 1.45
CA PRO A 808 23.87 15.98 1.36
C PRO A 808 24.58 15.50 2.63
N GLU A 809 25.27 16.42 3.30
CA GLU A 809 26.03 16.18 4.53
C GLU A 809 25.11 15.96 5.73
N GLU A 810 24.01 16.71 5.83
CA GLU A 810 23.00 16.51 6.89
C GLU A 810 22.29 15.16 6.74
N LEU A 811 21.89 14.81 5.51
CA LEU A 811 21.27 13.52 5.19
C LEU A 811 22.22 12.33 5.43
N GLN A 812 23.53 12.51 5.24
CA GLN A 812 24.54 11.47 5.51
C GLN A 812 24.63 11.10 7.00
N VAL A 813 24.31 12.02 7.91
CA VAL A 813 24.39 11.80 9.37
C VAL A 813 23.14 11.09 9.91
N LEU A 814 22.00 11.16 9.21
CA LEU A 814 20.76 10.50 9.62
C LEU A 814 20.80 8.99 9.39
N ASP A 815 20.33 8.19 10.35
CA ASP A 815 20.04 6.77 10.12
C ASP A 815 18.81 6.66 9.20
N PRO A 816 18.89 6.01 8.02
CA PRO A 816 17.74 5.80 7.15
C PRO A 816 16.55 5.11 7.82
N LYS A 817 16.73 4.40 8.94
CA LYS A 817 15.64 3.80 9.73
C LYS A 817 14.89 4.81 10.61
N SER A 818 15.49 5.96 10.89
CA SER A 818 14.87 7.06 11.66
C SER A 818 13.98 7.97 10.81
N LEU A 819 14.15 7.92 9.48
CA LEU A 819 13.36 8.70 8.53
C LEU A 819 11.88 8.26 8.50
N PRO A 820 10.92 9.19 8.36
CA PRO A 820 9.52 8.87 8.11
C PRO A 820 9.34 7.94 6.90
N PRO A 821 8.34 7.03 6.89
CA PRO A 821 8.20 6.01 5.85
C PRO A 821 8.20 6.56 4.41
N CYS A 822 7.51 7.69 4.17
CA CYS A 822 7.46 8.34 2.86
C CYS A 822 8.82 8.91 2.45
N ALA A 823 9.45 9.74 3.29
CA ALA A 823 10.78 10.30 3.05
C ALA A 823 11.85 9.21 2.82
N ARG A 824 11.83 8.15 3.64
CA ARG A 824 12.71 6.99 3.50
C ARG A 824 12.52 6.29 2.15
N ARG A 825 11.28 6.06 1.70
CA ARG A 825 11.02 5.44 0.40
C ARG A 825 11.48 6.35 -0.75
N LEU A 826 11.27 7.66 -0.68
CA LEU A 826 11.78 8.54 -1.74
C LEU A 826 13.32 8.51 -1.81
N LEU A 827 14.00 8.74 -0.68
CA LEU A 827 15.45 8.90 -0.63
C LEU A 827 16.24 7.58 -0.80
N CYS A 828 15.71 6.46 -0.31
CA CYS A 828 16.39 5.16 -0.37
C CYS A 828 15.84 4.25 -1.47
N ASP A 829 14.59 4.43 -1.92
CA ASP A 829 13.92 3.56 -2.88
C ASP A 829 13.64 4.21 -4.26
N ALA A 830 14.15 5.42 -4.56
CA ALA A 830 14.07 6.04 -5.89
C ALA A 830 14.59 5.13 -7.03
N TYR A 831 13.75 4.95 -8.07
CA TYR A 831 14.04 4.19 -9.29
C TYR A 831 14.15 5.09 -10.51
N MET A 832 13.13 5.91 -10.78
CA MET A 832 13.16 6.94 -11.82
C MET A 832 12.78 8.30 -11.22
N CYS A 833 13.49 9.36 -11.60
CA CYS A 833 13.12 10.74 -11.31
C CYS A 833 12.67 11.42 -12.60
N LEU A 834 11.50 12.05 -12.60
CA LEU A 834 10.88 12.67 -13.76
C LEU A 834 10.87 14.20 -13.58
N TYR A 835 11.45 14.87 -14.57
CA TYR A 835 11.62 16.32 -14.61
C TYR A 835 10.88 16.91 -15.81
N HIS A 836 10.36 18.12 -15.66
CA HIS A 836 9.81 18.89 -16.78
C HIS A 836 10.40 20.30 -16.84
N SER A 837 10.41 20.89 -18.04
CA SER A 837 10.68 22.31 -18.19
C SER A 837 9.49 23.14 -17.67
N PRO A 838 9.69 24.14 -16.78
CA PRO A 838 8.62 25.03 -16.32
C PRO A 838 8.08 25.94 -17.43
N THR A 839 8.84 26.16 -18.52
CA THR A 839 8.48 27.10 -19.59
C THR A 839 7.69 26.48 -20.73
N LEU A 840 7.74 25.14 -20.86
CA LEU A 840 7.22 24.36 -22.00
C LEU A 840 5.97 23.51 -21.67
N GLY A 841 5.19 23.93 -20.67
CA GLY A 841 3.91 23.28 -20.34
C GLY A 841 2.85 23.46 -21.44
N LEU A 842 2.14 22.38 -21.77
CA LEU A 842 1.01 22.36 -22.72
C LEU A 842 -0.18 23.23 -22.28
N TYR A 843 -0.43 23.28 -20.97
CA TYR A 843 -1.39 24.18 -20.34
C TYR A 843 -0.61 25.13 -19.42
N LYS A 844 -0.96 26.42 -19.46
CA LYS A 844 -0.41 27.49 -18.61
C LYS A 844 -1.50 28.04 -17.72
#